data_AF-A0A9X0CGZ5-F1
#
_entry.id   AF-A0A9X0CGZ5-F1
#
_cell.length_a   1.000
_cell.length_b   1.000
_cell.length_c   1.000
_cell.angle_alpha   90.00
_cell.angle_beta   90.00
_cell.angle_gamma   90.00
#
_symmetry.space_group_name_H-M   'P 1'
#
loop_
_entity.id
_entity.type
_entity.pdbx_description
1 polymer ?
#
loop_
_entity_poly.entity_id
_entity_poly.type
_entity_poly.pdbx_seq_one_letter_code
_entity_poly.pdbx_strand_id
1 'polypeptide(L)'
;MEASSQLQFAKHMKLDVSTLYMRQKAVISADTIHMALNEAHLEGSSRITTSEKGPKAEQGPGPGSSFNNVGSGGGHGGQGGPGSTVSGRSGYGSYVYPVHPGSGGGGSNGGAGGSTTKITIGYSLHLDGIIESQGANGTSNSGGGSGGSVLIKTVLFSGHGMLVANGGSADGNGGGGAGGRIAAHVAWLREYSGQYTAYGGTGFKAGAAGTVYYTDTNQGLTHRPVLINEANHTVFGEGFTKLTIDNINRNPDIATIIINENSTYYEVDELEMKNHGLLHIHGSNSSFVVHNFTGDRTGLVHLRPGQKMFVQVVESKTGYSVAPVSYKIDQGAEIVFPSSLTLLGTRCSFDGLVVGVHRLIVAEGADVVFASTTQTGIRENNEFRFLTTPGNITFAEVYVQKGSRLEFSRNNNTLVFTAIIFRLKYHALVNINHGEIDSSWAWVESEGRLVLDYTGHPAEMGPGSGNTKNLIGSGAGHGGEGGVHQVGQLGGDPYGSIYRAVHLGSGGGNGQGRGGSGGGMLHWRIGQEIELDGLVTLRGGNGSGNNAGGGSGGSILIETTNFTGYGEINIMGGDGSGLSGSGGSGGRISAHVRFRHKYAGVHKAYGGGGKTYAAAGTVYVEETARGPQYAALKYDKSTNTTYVTATHRYMEVDNEDRKTEMSSMMLESEHLFYELDELFLTRHANLQVRHPPGSPNVTVIIHRFLGDGSGRFHVRENQTIYVEVVESESNETTAPCSYKIDQGAEVVFPAVVNIYGTRSIIEGRITGVEHLIIASGGSVEFSSTAETARVENRRYVEIDEKGNFSFATVTVERNSKLTFSRILNYTLSLRCSEFRIKYEGLMTMNHGYIYSAFAWIESEGILTLDGTGFGPEQGVGHGTTQNNVGSGAGHGGEGGKTDSGEGGIPYDSVGGGNGQGEGGSGGGTMFWIVGQRLQINGLLSSKGTDGKGTDAGGGSGGSILITTTNMTGHGDISVPGGSGTGLGSGGSGGRVGIHCRWRYTYGGKFTDHGGQQGKHGGPAGTIYKEENFRPLAYRHLKYMKETNTTMLAVDHTYVHIDNDGYDVPGATVLMEENTTYYEFDEMELTGHSRLLVYHPEGNVTVIAVVHKFIGDKSGQFHIRRDQKSL
;
A
#
# COMPACT_ATOMS: atom_id res chain seq x y z
N MET A 1 69.75 21.10 -36.73
CA MET A 1 69.87 19.64 -36.58
C MET A 1 69.27 18.99 -37.80
N GLU A 2 70.09 18.29 -38.59
CA GLU A 2 69.63 17.59 -39.81
C GLU A 2 68.78 16.36 -39.47
N ALA A 3 68.10 15.81 -40.48
CA ALA A 3 67.21 14.68 -40.30
C ALA A 3 67.93 13.49 -39.65
N SER A 4 67.28 12.84 -38.68
CA SER A 4 67.83 11.71 -37.91
C SER A 4 69.10 11.99 -37.08
N SER A 5 69.52 13.25 -36.92
CA SER A 5 70.63 13.60 -36.03
C SER A 5 70.23 13.50 -34.55
N GLN A 6 71.19 13.17 -33.67
CA GLN A 6 70.95 13.00 -32.23
C GLN A 6 71.92 13.85 -31.39
N LEU A 7 71.38 14.50 -30.36
CA LEU A 7 72.13 15.21 -29.34
C LEU A 7 71.75 14.63 -27.97
N GLN A 8 72.70 13.95 -27.32
CA GLN A 8 72.47 13.27 -26.04
C GLN A 8 73.39 13.80 -24.94
N PHE A 9 72.83 14.12 -23.78
CA PHE A 9 73.57 14.50 -22.57
C PHE A 9 73.23 13.54 -21.42
N ALA A 10 74.21 13.22 -20.57
CA ALA A 10 74.04 12.19 -19.55
C ALA A 10 73.26 12.63 -18.30
N LYS A 11 73.19 13.94 -17.98
CA LYS A 11 72.49 14.46 -16.80
C LYS A 11 71.73 15.75 -17.12
N HIS A 12 72.38 16.90 -16.95
CA HIS A 12 71.73 18.20 -17.11
C HIS A 12 72.19 18.86 -18.40
N MET A 13 71.25 19.16 -19.30
CA MET A 13 71.51 19.92 -20.51
C MET A 13 70.98 21.34 -20.34
N LYS A 14 71.88 22.32 -20.36
CA LYS A 14 71.54 23.75 -20.51
C LYS A 14 71.97 24.20 -21.90
N LEU A 15 71.02 24.60 -22.74
CA LEU A 15 71.27 25.06 -24.11
C LEU A 15 70.81 26.51 -24.26
N ASP A 16 71.73 27.38 -24.68
CA ASP A 16 71.46 28.80 -24.95
C ASP A 16 71.90 29.09 -26.39
N VAL A 17 70.93 29.21 -27.30
CA VAL A 17 71.18 29.47 -28.73
C VAL A 17 70.09 30.35 -29.30
N SER A 18 70.39 31.20 -30.29
CA SER A 18 69.37 32.06 -30.89
C SER A 18 68.25 31.25 -31.57
N THR A 19 68.60 30.29 -32.42
CA THR A 19 67.62 29.56 -33.22
C THR A 19 67.88 28.05 -33.21
N LEU A 20 66.83 27.26 -32.99
CA LEU A 20 66.86 25.80 -33.03
C LEU A 20 65.94 25.26 -34.13
N TYR A 21 66.54 24.76 -35.21
CA TYR A 21 65.83 23.99 -36.25
C TYR A 21 66.09 22.50 -36.05
N MET A 22 65.02 21.72 -35.81
CA MET A 22 65.06 20.25 -35.76
C MET A 22 64.29 19.68 -36.94
N ARG A 23 65.03 19.08 -37.89
CA ARG A 23 64.43 18.35 -39.02
C ARG A 23 63.79 17.04 -38.55
N GLN A 24 63.00 16.43 -39.43
CA GLN A 24 62.33 15.15 -39.18
C GLN A 24 63.25 14.11 -38.50
N LYS A 25 62.74 13.44 -37.45
CA LYS A 25 63.44 12.40 -36.66
C LYS A 25 64.70 12.86 -35.90
N ALA A 26 65.02 14.16 -35.86
CA ALA A 26 66.09 14.65 -34.99
C ALA A 26 65.72 14.46 -33.51
N VAL A 27 66.67 14.10 -32.65
CA VAL A 27 66.42 13.80 -31.22
C VAL A 27 67.34 14.60 -30.32
N ILE A 28 66.78 15.26 -29.31
CA ILE A 28 67.50 15.79 -28.16
C ILE A 28 67.07 15.02 -26.91
N SER A 29 68.03 14.48 -26.15
CA SER A 29 67.74 13.75 -24.91
C SER A 29 68.74 14.06 -23.81
N ALA A 30 68.24 14.24 -22.59
CA ALA A 30 69.01 14.37 -21.36
C ALA A 30 68.19 13.92 -20.15
N ASP A 31 68.78 13.82 -18.96
CA ASP A 31 67.99 13.60 -17.75
C ASP A 31 67.13 14.82 -17.44
N THR A 32 67.67 16.04 -17.51
CA THR A 32 66.88 17.28 -17.43
C THR A 32 67.28 18.23 -18.55
N ILE A 33 66.32 18.92 -19.13
CA ILE A 33 66.54 19.86 -20.23
C ILE A 33 66.13 21.27 -19.79
N HIS A 34 67.04 22.24 -19.95
CA HIS A 34 66.75 23.67 -19.85
C HIS A 34 67.26 24.38 -21.11
N MET A 35 66.34 24.93 -21.91
CA MET A 35 66.66 25.64 -23.15
C MET A 35 66.24 27.10 -23.04
N ALA A 36 67.13 28.01 -23.43
CA ALA A 36 66.86 29.41 -23.69
C ALA A 36 67.12 29.67 -25.18
N LEU A 37 66.08 30.06 -25.92
CA LEU A 37 66.10 30.24 -27.36
C LEU A 37 65.44 31.55 -27.74
N ASN A 38 65.72 32.10 -28.92
CA ASN A 38 64.87 33.14 -29.52
C ASN A 38 63.78 32.52 -30.41
N GLU A 39 64.13 31.52 -31.22
CA GLU A 39 63.21 30.81 -32.13
C GLU A 39 63.44 29.30 -32.13
N ALA A 40 62.37 28.52 -32.21
CA ALA A 40 62.43 27.06 -32.30
C ALA A 40 61.42 26.52 -33.32
N HIS A 41 61.88 25.66 -34.22
CA HIS A 41 61.05 24.99 -35.23
C HIS A 41 61.35 23.49 -35.25
N LEU A 42 60.37 22.70 -34.83
CA LEU A 42 60.45 21.25 -34.73
C LEU A 42 59.55 20.61 -35.79
N GLU A 43 60.15 20.01 -36.82
CA GLU A 43 59.41 19.28 -37.85
C GLU A 43 58.82 17.97 -37.34
N GLY A 44 57.86 17.41 -38.09
CA GLY A 44 57.20 16.15 -37.77
C GLY A 44 58.17 15.02 -37.41
N SER A 45 57.84 14.28 -36.35
CA SER A 45 58.66 13.19 -35.79
C SER A 45 60.00 13.57 -35.16
N SER A 46 60.39 14.86 -35.11
CA SER A 46 61.50 15.29 -34.24
C SER A 46 61.11 15.15 -32.76
N ARG A 47 62.09 14.91 -31.86
CA ARG A 47 61.83 14.61 -30.44
C ARG A 47 62.75 15.37 -29.50
N ILE A 48 62.18 16.00 -28.47
CA ILE A 48 62.89 16.42 -27.26
C ILE A 48 62.37 15.54 -26.12
N THR A 49 63.23 14.72 -25.50
CA THR A 49 62.78 13.69 -24.56
C THR A 49 63.61 13.62 -23.27
N THR A 50 62.90 13.66 -22.16
CA THR A 50 63.40 13.37 -20.79
C THR A 50 62.66 12.19 -20.18
N SER A 51 62.09 11.32 -21.01
CA SER A 51 61.28 10.18 -20.60
C SER A 51 62.13 9.11 -19.92
N GLU A 52 61.62 8.54 -18.83
CA GLU A 52 62.27 7.48 -18.02
C GLU A 52 63.60 7.90 -17.35
N LYS A 53 63.95 9.18 -17.41
CA LYS A 53 65.22 9.73 -16.88
C LYS A 53 65.09 10.42 -15.52
N GLY A 54 63.91 10.37 -14.90
CA GLY A 54 63.68 10.90 -13.56
C GLY A 54 64.17 9.97 -12.45
N PRO A 55 63.75 10.23 -11.20
CA PRO A 55 64.07 9.39 -10.04
C PRO A 55 63.77 7.91 -10.26
N LYS A 56 64.65 7.04 -9.75
CA LYS A 56 64.53 5.58 -9.86
C LYS A 56 63.43 5.03 -8.93
N ALA A 57 63.18 3.72 -9.00
CA ALA A 57 62.21 3.03 -8.16
C ALA A 57 62.30 3.46 -6.69
N GLU A 58 61.15 3.70 -6.06
CA GLU A 58 61.02 4.13 -4.66
C GLU A 58 61.75 5.45 -4.31
N GLN A 59 62.12 6.27 -5.31
CA GLN A 59 62.75 7.58 -5.14
C GLN A 59 61.92 8.72 -5.74
N GLY A 60 62.18 9.94 -5.27
CA GLY A 60 61.50 11.17 -5.72
C GLY A 60 60.63 11.80 -4.64
N PRO A 61 59.93 12.91 -4.93
CA PRO A 61 59.07 13.60 -3.97
C PRO A 61 57.76 12.86 -3.62
N GLY A 62 57.28 11.97 -4.48
CA GLY A 62 56.10 11.14 -4.27
C GLY A 62 56.32 9.68 -4.68
N PRO A 63 57.30 8.98 -4.08
CA PRO A 63 57.74 7.66 -4.52
C PRO A 63 56.72 6.58 -4.18
N GLY A 64 56.42 5.72 -5.15
CA GLY A 64 55.61 4.53 -4.90
C GLY A 64 56.20 3.68 -3.77
N SER A 65 55.36 2.92 -3.07
CA SER A 65 55.77 2.04 -1.97
C SER A 65 55.51 0.59 -2.32
N SER A 66 56.27 -0.34 -1.73
CA SER A 66 56.02 -1.77 -1.89
C SER A 66 55.73 -2.50 -0.57
N PHE A 67 54.89 -3.53 -0.65
CA PHE A 67 54.61 -4.47 0.45
C PHE A 67 54.28 -5.84 -0.15
N ASN A 68 54.80 -6.92 0.42
CA ASN A 68 54.62 -8.28 -0.08
C ASN A 68 54.88 -8.44 -1.59
N ASN A 69 55.98 -7.84 -2.09
CA ASN A 69 56.35 -7.85 -3.51
C ASN A 69 55.34 -7.20 -4.46
N VAL A 70 54.44 -6.34 -3.96
CA VAL A 70 53.52 -5.55 -4.78
C VAL A 70 53.83 -4.07 -4.58
N GLY A 71 54.01 -3.33 -5.68
CA GLY A 71 54.35 -1.91 -5.69
C GLY A 71 53.20 -1.01 -6.10
N SER A 72 53.07 0.15 -5.46
CA SER A 72 52.15 1.21 -5.90
C SER A 72 52.80 2.16 -6.91
N GLY A 73 51.99 2.85 -7.71
CA GLY A 73 52.45 3.82 -8.68
C GLY A 73 53.03 5.08 -8.03
N GLY A 74 54.01 5.70 -8.69
CA GLY A 74 54.53 7.00 -8.29
C GLY A 74 53.47 8.10 -8.44
N GLY A 75 53.51 9.11 -7.56
CA GLY A 75 52.68 10.32 -7.66
C GLY A 75 53.43 11.46 -8.35
N HIS A 76 52.73 12.31 -9.09
CA HIS A 76 53.15 13.62 -9.62
C HIS A 76 51.96 14.13 -10.44
N GLY A 77 51.51 15.39 -10.31
CA GLY A 77 50.28 15.83 -10.99
C GLY A 77 49.00 15.30 -10.33
N GLY A 78 48.81 13.98 -10.37
CA GLY A 78 47.78 13.24 -9.67
C GLY A 78 48.35 12.19 -8.70
N GLN A 79 47.45 11.49 -8.02
CA GLN A 79 47.81 10.37 -7.15
C GLN A 79 48.14 9.11 -7.98
N GLY A 80 49.20 8.41 -7.59
CA GLY A 80 49.59 7.13 -8.19
C GLY A 80 48.54 6.05 -7.91
N GLY A 81 48.42 5.08 -8.82
CA GLY A 81 47.51 3.95 -8.65
C GLY A 81 47.93 3.06 -7.46
N PRO A 82 47.02 2.61 -6.60
CA PRO A 82 47.32 1.61 -5.58
C PRO A 82 47.60 0.25 -6.24
N GLY A 83 48.53 -0.50 -5.64
CA GLY A 83 48.67 -1.93 -5.90
C GLY A 83 47.64 -2.72 -5.08
N SER A 84 47.56 -4.03 -5.28
CA SER A 84 46.57 -4.87 -4.59
C SER A 84 46.68 -4.87 -3.05
N THR A 85 47.85 -4.56 -2.51
CA THR A 85 48.13 -4.55 -1.06
C THR A 85 48.66 -3.21 -0.53
N VAL A 86 48.87 -2.22 -1.42
CA VAL A 86 49.54 -0.95 -1.09
C VAL A 86 48.85 0.26 -1.70
N SER A 87 48.68 1.32 -0.92
CA SER A 87 48.12 2.58 -1.40
C SER A 87 49.11 3.34 -2.31
N GLY A 88 48.57 4.07 -3.30
CA GLY A 88 49.36 4.99 -4.12
C GLY A 88 49.69 6.30 -3.41
N ARG A 89 50.72 7.00 -3.88
CA ARG A 89 51.16 8.28 -3.31
C ARG A 89 50.45 9.48 -3.91
N SER A 90 50.29 10.54 -3.12
CA SER A 90 49.73 11.82 -3.54
C SER A 90 50.54 12.49 -4.66
N GLY A 91 49.87 13.27 -5.49
CA GLY A 91 50.52 14.18 -6.44
C GLY A 91 51.14 15.39 -5.73
N TYR A 92 52.14 15.99 -6.38
CA TYR A 92 52.86 17.19 -5.95
C TYR A 92 53.21 18.09 -7.14
N GLY A 93 53.82 19.25 -6.87
CA GLY A 93 54.33 20.21 -7.85
C GLY A 93 53.29 21.21 -8.36
N SER A 94 53.72 22.41 -8.74
CA SER A 94 52.83 23.44 -9.28
C SER A 94 52.23 23.06 -10.65
N TYR A 95 50.91 23.23 -10.82
CA TYR A 95 50.25 23.05 -12.14
C TYR A 95 50.49 24.22 -13.09
N VAL A 96 50.74 25.42 -12.55
CA VAL A 96 51.03 26.65 -13.33
C VAL A 96 52.49 26.68 -13.75
N TYR A 97 53.41 26.35 -12.82
CA TYR A 97 54.85 26.39 -13.04
C TYR A 97 55.50 25.05 -12.69
N PRO A 98 55.30 24.00 -13.50
CA PRO A 98 55.81 22.66 -13.22
C PRO A 98 57.35 22.61 -13.39
N VAL A 99 58.06 22.50 -12.26
CA VAL A 99 59.53 22.47 -12.21
C VAL A 99 60.09 21.22 -11.52
N HIS A 100 59.23 20.35 -11.00
CA HIS A 100 59.64 19.13 -10.29
C HIS A 100 59.67 17.92 -11.23
N PRO A 101 60.65 17.00 -11.08
CA PRO A 101 60.60 15.72 -11.80
C PRO A 101 59.44 14.87 -11.27
N GLY A 102 59.07 13.84 -12.03
CA GLY A 102 58.21 12.75 -11.55
C GLY A 102 58.90 11.92 -10.46
N SER A 103 58.29 10.80 -10.10
CA SER A 103 58.75 9.89 -9.04
C SER A 103 58.73 8.45 -9.54
N GLY A 104 59.61 7.63 -8.98
CA GLY A 104 59.65 6.20 -9.28
C GLY A 104 58.47 5.44 -8.68
N GLY A 105 58.07 4.36 -9.34
CA GLY A 105 57.10 3.39 -8.84
C GLY A 105 57.68 2.53 -7.70
N GLY A 106 56.81 1.89 -6.93
CA GLY A 106 57.17 1.03 -5.81
C GLY A 106 57.65 -0.35 -6.25
N GLY A 107 58.55 -0.97 -5.49
CA GLY A 107 59.07 -2.31 -5.74
C GLY A 107 60.46 -2.29 -6.38
N SER A 108 61.17 -3.42 -6.29
CA SER A 108 62.55 -3.58 -6.78
C SER A 108 62.68 -3.36 -8.30
N ASN A 109 61.60 -3.56 -9.06
CA ASN A 109 61.54 -3.31 -10.49
C ASN A 109 60.50 -2.22 -10.83
N GLY A 110 60.33 -1.25 -9.94
CA GLY A 110 59.47 -0.08 -10.16
C GLY A 110 59.98 0.80 -11.30
N GLY A 111 59.05 1.32 -12.11
CA GLY A 111 59.39 2.20 -13.22
C GLY A 111 60.00 3.52 -12.73
N ALA A 112 61.04 4.03 -13.40
CA ALA A 112 61.58 5.36 -13.12
C ALA A 112 60.58 6.47 -13.51
N GLY A 113 60.59 7.58 -12.78
CA GLY A 113 59.74 8.74 -13.13
C GLY A 113 60.20 9.43 -14.41
N GLY A 114 59.33 10.26 -15.00
CA GLY A 114 59.71 11.27 -15.97
C GLY A 114 60.50 12.40 -15.30
N SER A 115 61.23 13.19 -16.06
CA SER A 115 62.06 14.28 -15.52
C SER A 115 61.56 15.66 -15.96
N THR A 116 62.40 16.69 -15.97
CA THR A 116 62.00 18.08 -16.24
C THR A 116 62.51 18.59 -17.57
N THR A 117 61.61 19.17 -18.36
CA THR A 117 61.93 19.90 -19.59
C THR A 117 61.41 21.33 -19.48
N LYS A 118 62.32 22.31 -19.44
CA LYS A 118 62.02 23.74 -19.41
C LYS A 118 62.54 24.40 -20.68
N ILE A 119 61.66 25.04 -21.44
CA ILE A 119 61.99 25.71 -22.70
C ILE A 119 61.48 27.15 -22.63
N THR A 120 62.40 28.12 -22.73
CA THR A 120 62.08 29.56 -22.76
C THR A 120 62.47 30.11 -24.12
N ILE A 121 61.50 30.62 -24.87
CA ILE A 121 61.66 31.09 -26.26
C ILE A 121 61.28 32.58 -26.32
N GLY A 122 62.20 33.42 -26.77
CA GLY A 122 62.02 34.88 -26.83
C GLY A 122 60.98 35.35 -27.86
N TYR A 123 60.81 34.62 -28.97
CA TYR A 123 59.91 34.97 -30.06
C TYR A 123 58.90 33.85 -30.40
N SER A 124 59.27 32.84 -31.20
CA SER A 124 58.31 31.86 -31.72
C SER A 124 58.71 30.40 -31.54
N LEU A 125 57.77 29.58 -31.07
CA LEU A 125 57.81 28.12 -31.10
C LEU A 125 56.85 27.59 -32.15
N HIS A 126 57.37 26.88 -33.15
CA HIS A 126 56.59 26.03 -34.05
C HIS A 126 56.87 24.55 -33.74
N LEU A 127 55.86 23.82 -33.28
CA LEU A 127 55.97 22.42 -32.85
C LEU A 127 55.08 21.50 -33.68
N ASP A 128 55.66 20.80 -34.65
CA ASP A 128 55.07 19.62 -35.30
C ASP A 128 55.67 18.29 -34.82
N GLY A 129 56.79 18.37 -34.10
CA GLY A 129 57.46 17.25 -33.42
C GLY A 129 56.83 16.86 -32.09
N ILE A 130 57.61 16.20 -31.24
CA ILE A 130 57.19 15.69 -29.93
C ILE A 130 58.11 16.23 -28.83
N ILE A 131 57.54 16.77 -27.75
CA ILE A 131 58.27 17.05 -26.51
C ILE A 131 57.67 16.19 -25.42
N GLU A 132 58.48 15.36 -24.78
CA GLU A 132 57.97 14.33 -23.87
C GLU A 132 58.82 14.13 -22.60
N SER A 133 58.12 13.85 -21.50
CA SER A 133 58.71 13.48 -20.22
C SER A 133 57.87 12.40 -19.54
N GLN A 134 57.87 11.20 -20.10
CA GLN A 134 57.05 10.07 -19.64
C GLN A 134 57.71 9.29 -18.49
N GLY A 135 56.90 8.66 -17.65
CA GLY A 135 57.36 7.66 -16.67
C GLY A 135 57.58 6.29 -17.32
N ALA A 136 58.53 5.52 -16.79
CA ALA A 136 58.82 4.16 -17.23
C ALA A 136 57.81 3.16 -16.63
N ASN A 137 57.63 2.04 -17.32
CA ASN A 137 56.78 0.95 -16.83
C ASN A 137 57.46 0.18 -15.69
N GLY A 138 56.67 -0.30 -14.73
CA GLY A 138 57.09 -1.26 -13.71
C GLY A 138 56.94 -2.70 -14.21
N THR A 139 57.72 -3.63 -13.65
CA THR A 139 57.63 -5.07 -13.96
C THR A 139 57.53 -5.93 -12.69
N SER A 140 57.09 -7.17 -12.80
CA SER A 140 57.09 -8.13 -11.68
C SER A 140 56.30 -7.63 -10.46
N ASN A 141 55.02 -7.30 -10.65
CA ASN A 141 54.14 -6.71 -9.61
C ASN A 141 54.59 -5.34 -9.07
N SER A 142 55.58 -4.69 -9.69
CA SER A 142 56.04 -3.36 -9.28
C SER A 142 55.21 -2.25 -9.92
N GLY A 143 55.19 -1.07 -9.28
CA GLY A 143 54.42 0.09 -9.74
C GLY A 143 55.08 0.83 -10.90
N GLY A 144 54.27 1.53 -11.69
CA GLY A 144 54.75 2.41 -12.76
C GLY A 144 55.29 3.74 -12.23
N GLY A 145 56.28 4.31 -12.92
CA GLY A 145 56.80 5.64 -12.61
C GLY A 145 55.85 6.75 -13.04
N SER A 146 55.78 7.87 -12.31
CA SER A 146 54.92 9.00 -12.72
C SER A 146 55.52 9.82 -13.85
N GLY A 147 54.68 10.49 -14.63
CA GLY A 147 55.11 11.43 -15.67
C GLY A 147 55.89 12.61 -15.09
N GLY A 148 56.69 13.29 -15.90
CA GLY A 148 57.53 14.41 -15.51
C GLY A 148 56.87 15.79 -15.67
N SER A 149 57.69 16.84 -15.73
CA SER A 149 57.24 18.22 -15.94
C SER A 149 57.72 18.76 -17.29
N VAL A 150 56.81 19.38 -18.05
CA VAL A 150 57.11 20.13 -19.27
C VAL A 150 56.64 21.57 -19.08
N LEU A 151 57.57 22.53 -19.09
CA LEU A 151 57.30 23.95 -18.97
C LEU A 151 57.81 24.68 -20.22
N ILE A 152 56.90 25.28 -20.97
CA ILE A 152 57.19 26.09 -22.16
C ILE A 152 56.81 27.55 -21.86
N LYS A 153 57.69 28.49 -22.19
CA LYS A 153 57.41 29.93 -22.19
C LYS A 153 57.76 30.49 -23.56
N THR A 154 56.82 31.15 -24.24
CA THR A 154 57.05 31.73 -25.58
C THR A 154 56.13 32.91 -25.87
N VAL A 155 56.41 33.71 -26.90
CA VAL A 155 55.52 34.80 -27.34
C VAL A 155 54.50 34.29 -28.36
N LEU A 156 54.95 33.51 -29.35
CA LEU A 156 54.12 32.90 -30.39
C LEU A 156 54.22 31.37 -30.30
N PHE A 157 53.09 30.67 -30.25
CA PHE A 157 53.07 29.21 -30.23
C PHE A 157 52.14 28.64 -31.31
N SER A 158 52.69 27.89 -32.27
CA SER A 158 51.95 27.25 -33.36
C SER A 158 52.44 25.81 -33.63
N GLY A 159 51.72 25.08 -34.48
CA GLY A 159 52.05 23.71 -34.90
C GLY A 159 51.01 22.66 -34.46
N HIS A 160 51.22 21.43 -34.91
CA HIS A 160 50.29 20.30 -34.77
C HIS A 160 50.88 19.10 -34.00
N GLY A 161 52.03 19.31 -33.35
CA GLY A 161 52.81 18.29 -32.68
C GLY A 161 52.20 17.76 -31.38
N MET A 162 53.04 17.19 -30.53
CA MET A 162 52.60 16.55 -29.29
C MET A 162 53.44 16.94 -28.08
N LEU A 163 52.77 17.28 -26.98
CA LEU A 163 53.36 17.42 -25.65
C LEU A 163 52.90 16.26 -24.77
N VAL A 164 53.85 15.52 -24.18
CA VAL A 164 53.55 14.28 -23.44
C VAL A 164 54.19 14.28 -22.05
N ALA A 165 53.40 13.96 -21.03
CA ALA A 165 53.86 13.73 -19.66
C ALA A 165 53.10 12.55 -19.03
N ASN A 166 52.92 11.45 -19.77
CA ASN A 166 52.17 10.29 -19.27
C ASN A 166 52.93 9.53 -18.17
N GLY A 167 52.18 8.91 -17.25
CA GLY A 167 52.70 7.95 -16.29
C GLY A 167 52.92 6.57 -16.91
N GLY A 168 53.90 5.83 -16.39
CA GLY A 168 54.20 4.46 -16.79
C GLY A 168 53.20 3.46 -16.24
N SER A 169 52.97 2.38 -16.98
CA SER A 169 52.10 1.28 -16.57
C SER A 169 52.81 0.33 -15.60
N ALA A 170 52.04 -0.35 -14.75
CA ALA A 170 52.50 -1.41 -13.88
C ALA A 170 52.18 -2.79 -14.47
N ASP A 171 52.78 -3.81 -13.89
CA ASP A 171 52.60 -5.21 -14.25
C ASP A 171 51.91 -5.98 -13.11
N GLY A 172 51.12 -7.00 -13.44
CA GLY A 172 50.39 -7.84 -12.48
C GLY A 172 49.57 -7.05 -11.45
N ASN A 173 49.90 -7.24 -10.16
CA ASN A 173 49.21 -6.61 -9.03
C ASN A 173 49.68 -5.17 -8.71
N GLY A 174 50.64 -4.65 -9.46
CA GLY A 174 51.20 -3.30 -9.24
C GLY A 174 50.27 -2.18 -9.69
N GLY A 175 50.42 -0.99 -9.09
CA GLY A 175 49.63 0.20 -9.41
C GLY A 175 50.28 1.11 -10.47
N GLY A 176 49.50 1.64 -11.40
CA GLY A 176 50.00 2.50 -12.49
C GLY A 176 50.47 3.88 -12.01
N GLY A 177 51.50 4.46 -12.63
CA GLY A 177 52.05 5.76 -12.24
C GLY A 177 51.13 6.93 -12.62
N ALA A 178 51.10 8.01 -11.84
CA ALA A 178 50.30 9.19 -12.17
C ALA A 178 50.81 9.94 -13.41
N GLY A 179 49.91 10.66 -14.10
CA GLY A 179 50.28 11.56 -15.19
C GLY A 179 50.94 12.84 -14.67
N GLY A 180 51.95 13.34 -15.38
CA GLY A 180 52.77 14.50 -14.99
C GLY A 180 52.11 15.86 -15.26
N ARG A 181 52.92 16.90 -15.41
CA ARG A 181 52.42 18.27 -15.58
C ARG A 181 52.96 18.91 -16.85
N ILE A 182 52.07 19.52 -17.64
CA ILE A 182 52.44 20.30 -18.83
C ILE A 182 51.91 21.72 -18.63
N ALA A 183 52.78 22.72 -18.76
CA ALA A 183 52.40 24.12 -18.74
C ALA A 183 52.99 24.86 -19.95
N ALA A 184 52.15 25.59 -20.69
CA ALA A 184 52.58 26.43 -21.81
C ALA A 184 52.14 27.88 -21.60
N HIS A 185 53.09 28.76 -21.31
CA HIS A 185 52.85 30.18 -21.11
C HIS A 185 53.09 30.94 -22.41
N VAL A 186 52.02 31.41 -23.05
CA VAL A 186 52.08 32.12 -24.34
C VAL A 186 51.77 33.59 -24.16
N ALA A 187 52.74 34.45 -24.47
CA ALA A 187 52.66 35.87 -24.17
C ALA A 187 51.92 36.71 -25.24
N TRP A 188 51.67 36.21 -26.45
CA TRP A 188 50.93 36.96 -27.48
C TRP A 188 49.87 36.12 -28.21
N LEU A 189 50.26 35.16 -29.04
CA LEU A 189 49.32 34.42 -29.90
C LEU A 189 49.59 32.92 -29.85
N ARG A 190 48.53 32.15 -29.59
CA ARG A 190 48.55 30.69 -29.56
C ARG A 190 47.65 30.13 -30.66
N GLU A 191 48.28 29.67 -31.75
CA GLU A 191 47.66 28.95 -32.86
C GLU A 191 47.93 27.43 -32.78
N TYR A 192 48.57 26.96 -31.72
CA TYR A 192 48.88 25.55 -31.53
C TYR A 192 47.60 24.70 -31.43
N SER A 193 47.46 23.78 -32.38
CA SER A 193 46.34 22.84 -32.54
C SER A 193 46.76 21.38 -32.32
N GLY A 194 47.99 21.17 -31.85
CA GLY A 194 48.52 19.85 -31.49
C GLY A 194 47.95 19.28 -30.19
N GLN A 195 48.41 18.07 -29.83
CA GLN A 195 47.90 17.32 -28.69
C GLN A 195 48.70 17.53 -27.40
N TYR A 196 48.01 17.48 -26.26
CA TYR A 196 48.59 17.43 -24.93
C TYR A 196 48.14 16.13 -24.26
N THR A 197 49.06 15.36 -23.70
CA THR A 197 48.73 14.11 -23.01
C THR A 197 49.46 14.01 -21.68
N ALA A 198 48.70 13.83 -20.61
CA ALA A 198 49.21 13.65 -19.25
C ALA A 198 48.42 12.56 -18.54
N TYR A 199 48.25 11.41 -19.18
CA TYR A 199 47.46 10.29 -18.66
C TYR A 199 48.21 9.52 -17.57
N GLY A 200 47.52 9.04 -16.54
CA GLY A 200 48.13 8.15 -15.52
C GLY A 200 48.15 6.69 -15.98
N GLY A 201 49.29 6.01 -15.89
CA GLY A 201 49.52 4.66 -16.42
C GLY A 201 48.57 3.58 -15.90
N THR A 202 48.49 2.48 -16.64
CA THR A 202 47.61 1.33 -16.32
C THR A 202 48.23 0.41 -15.27
N GLY A 203 47.44 -0.47 -14.65
CA GLY A 203 47.88 -1.41 -13.60
C GLY A 203 46.68 -2.04 -12.89
N PHE A 204 46.88 -2.67 -11.74
CA PHE A 204 45.80 -3.17 -10.88
C PHE A 204 44.74 -2.10 -10.61
N LYS A 205 45.19 -0.88 -10.29
CA LYS A 205 44.45 0.35 -10.50
C LYS A 205 45.30 1.34 -11.27
N ALA A 206 44.71 2.02 -12.23
CA ALA A 206 45.39 3.06 -12.99
C ALA A 206 45.64 4.31 -12.10
N GLY A 207 46.75 5.00 -12.36
CA GLY A 207 47.05 6.28 -11.71
C GLY A 207 46.17 7.40 -12.24
N ALA A 208 46.01 8.47 -11.46
CA ALA A 208 45.25 9.64 -11.90
C ALA A 208 45.95 10.37 -13.06
N ALA A 209 45.15 11.05 -13.85
CA ALA A 209 45.64 12.02 -14.83
C ALA A 209 46.44 13.13 -14.17
N GLY A 210 47.33 13.70 -14.96
CA GLY A 210 48.08 14.90 -14.68
C GLY A 210 47.32 16.16 -15.07
N THR A 211 48.04 17.28 -15.16
CA THR A 211 47.48 18.59 -15.49
C THR A 211 48.09 19.16 -16.75
N VAL A 212 47.25 19.69 -17.64
CA VAL A 212 47.67 20.51 -18.78
C VAL A 212 47.16 21.93 -18.57
N TYR A 213 48.08 22.86 -18.39
CA TYR A 213 47.80 24.28 -18.22
C TYR A 213 48.36 25.08 -19.39
N TYR A 214 47.63 26.06 -19.90
CA TYR A 214 48.22 27.02 -20.80
C TYR A 214 47.60 28.40 -20.66
N THR A 215 48.37 29.40 -21.06
CA THR A 215 47.92 30.78 -21.19
C THR A 215 48.01 31.25 -22.63
N ASP A 216 47.06 32.05 -23.07
CA ASP A 216 47.11 32.71 -24.37
C ASP A 216 46.47 34.10 -24.37
N THR A 217 46.66 34.84 -25.46
CA THR A 217 46.03 36.15 -25.68
C THR A 217 45.54 36.28 -27.11
N ASN A 218 44.75 35.30 -27.57
CA ASN A 218 44.19 35.32 -28.92
C ASN A 218 43.24 36.52 -29.16
N GLN A 219 42.88 37.27 -28.11
CA GLN A 219 42.07 38.50 -28.16
C GLN A 219 42.86 39.80 -27.97
N GLY A 220 44.20 39.75 -28.06
CA GLY A 220 45.09 40.92 -27.97
C GLY A 220 45.38 41.42 -26.55
N LEU A 221 46.31 42.38 -26.41
CA LEU A 221 46.79 42.90 -25.12
C LEU A 221 45.73 43.60 -24.27
N THR A 222 44.67 44.14 -24.88
CA THR A 222 43.62 44.90 -24.20
C THR A 222 42.74 44.04 -23.29
N HIS A 223 42.78 42.71 -23.42
CA HIS A 223 42.02 41.76 -22.59
C HIS A 223 42.81 41.25 -21.38
N ARG A 224 44.03 41.76 -21.13
CA ARG A 224 44.78 41.42 -19.93
C ARG A 224 44.37 42.27 -18.74
N PRO A 225 44.25 41.69 -17.54
CA PRO A 225 44.08 42.46 -16.33
C PRO A 225 45.32 43.35 -16.12
N VAL A 226 45.11 44.64 -15.87
CA VAL A 226 46.18 45.56 -15.51
C VAL A 226 46.45 45.38 -14.02
N LEU A 227 47.60 44.80 -13.70
CA LEU A 227 48.09 44.62 -12.33
C LEU A 227 49.04 45.77 -11.97
N ILE A 228 49.09 46.11 -10.68
CA ILE A 228 50.11 46.99 -10.14
C ILE A 228 51.02 46.11 -9.28
N ASN A 229 52.31 46.02 -9.62
CA ASN A 229 53.24 45.21 -8.84
C ASN A 229 53.65 45.90 -7.53
N GLU A 230 54.41 45.21 -6.68
CA GLU A 230 54.96 45.75 -5.42
C GLU A 230 55.83 47.02 -5.61
N ALA A 231 56.29 47.29 -6.84
CA ALA A 231 57.03 48.49 -7.22
C ALA A 231 56.15 49.62 -7.79
N ASN A 232 54.83 49.50 -7.68
CA ASN A 232 53.83 50.45 -8.19
C ASN A 232 53.87 50.68 -9.72
N HIS A 233 54.41 49.71 -10.47
CA HIS A 233 54.40 49.72 -11.94
C HIS A 233 53.19 48.95 -12.46
N THR A 234 52.56 49.47 -13.50
CA THR A 234 51.53 48.74 -14.25
C THR A 234 52.17 47.61 -15.03
N VAL A 235 51.76 46.39 -14.70
CA VAL A 235 52.15 45.15 -15.36
C VAL A 235 50.89 44.49 -15.91
N PHE A 236 50.93 43.98 -17.13
CA PHE A 236 49.81 43.18 -17.65
C PHE A 236 49.87 41.79 -17.04
N GLY A 237 48.78 41.35 -16.41
CA GLY A 237 48.64 39.99 -15.90
C GLY A 237 48.60 38.94 -17.01
N GLU A 238 48.45 37.68 -16.62
CA GLU A 238 48.31 36.59 -17.59
C GLU A 238 47.00 36.77 -18.38
N GLY A 239 46.99 36.30 -19.64
CA GLY A 239 45.83 36.39 -20.52
C GLY A 239 44.73 35.39 -20.16
N PHE A 240 44.11 34.79 -21.18
CA PHE A 240 43.19 33.67 -20.99
C PHE A 240 43.95 32.45 -20.44
N THR A 241 43.39 31.81 -19.42
CA THR A 241 43.97 30.68 -18.71
C THR A 241 43.09 29.44 -18.84
N LYS A 242 43.65 28.33 -19.34
CA LYS A 242 42.93 27.06 -19.45
C LYS A 242 43.63 25.94 -18.69
N LEU A 243 42.86 25.17 -17.93
CA LEU A 243 43.29 23.93 -17.30
C LEU A 243 42.50 22.75 -17.89
N THR A 244 43.20 21.72 -18.33
CA THR A 244 42.61 20.48 -18.87
C THR A 244 43.01 19.27 -18.04
N ILE A 245 42.02 18.45 -17.71
CA ILE A 245 42.18 17.16 -17.05
C ILE A 245 41.43 16.11 -17.87
N ASP A 246 42.19 15.17 -18.44
CA ASP A 246 41.64 14.06 -19.22
C ASP A 246 42.19 12.75 -18.65
N ASN A 247 41.28 11.92 -18.15
CA ASN A 247 41.62 10.64 -17.52
C ASN A 247 41.39 9.43 -18.44
N ILE A 248 40.96 9.65 -19.69
CA ILE A 248 40.72 8.63 -20.72
C ILE A 248 39.96 7.38 -20.21
N ASN A 249 39.03 7.59 -19.27
CA ASN A 249 38.17 6.58 -18.64
C ASN A 249 38.95 5.50 -17.89
N ARG A 250 40.14 5.83 -17.36
CA ARG A 250 40.98 4.87 -16.64
C ARG A 250 40.46 4.59 -15.24
N ASN A 251 40.44 5.58 -14.36
CA ASN A 251 40.06 5.37 -12.95
C ASN A 251 39.29 6.57 -12.38
N PRO A 252 37.98 6.41 -12.06
CA PRO A 252 37.13 7.50 -11.59
C PRO A 252 37.33 7.87 -10.10
N ASP A 253 38.13 7.10 -9.36
CA ASP A 253 38.22 7.19 -7.89
C ASP A 253 39.45 7.94 -7.39
N ILE A 254 40.47 8.12 -8.23
CA ILE A 254 41.76 8.69 -7.83
C ILE A 254 41.90 10.09 -8.42
N ALA A 255 42.31 11.03 -7.58
CA ALA A 255 42.28 12.45 -7.92
C ALA A 255 43.57 12.94 -8.59
N THR A 256 43.38 13.79 -9.60
CA THR A 256 44.34 14.81 -10.04
C THR A 256 44.35 15.94 -9.01
N ILE A 257 45.53 16.40 -8.60
CA ILE A 257 45.67 17.40 -7.54
C ILE A 257 46.27 18.69 -8.11
N ILE A 258 45.51 19.78 -8.04
CA ILE A 258 46.05 21.11 -8.34
C ILE A 258 46.72 21.68 -7.10
N ILE A 259 47.97 22.11 -7.27
CA ILE A 259 48.79 22.72 -6.23
C ILE A 259 49.36 24.00 -6.82
N ASN A 260 49.25 25.09 -6.07
CA ASN A 260 50.03 26.29 -6.31
C ASN A 260 50.92 26.49 -5.08
N GLU A 261 52.22 26.25 -5.22
CA GLU A 261 53.15 26.02 -4.09
C GLU A 261 53.16 27.14 -3.04
N ASN A 262 52.81 28.37 -3.42
CA ASN A 262 52.80 29.54 -2.56
C ASN A 262 51.41 30.20 -2.42
N SER A 263 50.33 29.54 -2.85
CA SER A 263 48.99 30.13 -2.85
C SER A 263 47.91 29.11 -2.51
N THR A 264 46.94 29.54 -1.71
CA THR A 264 45.68 28.82 -1.47
C THR A 264 44.54 29.30 -2.36
N TYR A 265 44.84 30.28 -3.23
CA TYR A 265 43.94 30.82 -4.24
C TYR A 265 44.28 30.25 -5.62
N TYR A 266 43.26 29.76 -6.30
CA TYR A 266 43.31 29.16 -7.62
C TYR A 266 42.28 29.86 -8.51
N GLU A 267 42.67 30.25 -9.72
CA GLU A 267 41.78 30.90 -10.68
C GLU A 267 42.12 30.44 -12.09
N VAL A 268 41.09 30.09 -12.86
CA VAL A 268 41.20 29.75 -14.29
C VAL A 268 40.00 30.29 -15.07
N ASP A 269 40.24 30.72 -16.31
CA ASP A 269 39.18 31.20 -17.20
C ASP A 269 38.37 30.03 -17.74
N GLU A 270 39.00 28.90 -18.07
CA GLU A 270 38.32 27.68 -18.49
C GLU A 270 38.90 26.43 -17.83
N LEU A 271 38.01 25.62 -17.23
CA LEU A 271 38.32 24.28 -16.75
C LEU A 271 37.67 23.23 -17.66
N GLU A 272 38.49 22.44 -18.33
CA GLU A 272 38.07 21.31 -19.15
C GLU A 272 38.29 20.00 -18.41
N MET A 273 37.21 19.26 -18.12
CA MET A 273 37.30 17.94 -17.49
C MET A 273 36.58 16.88 -18.32
N LYS A 274 37.30 15.82 -18.67
CA LYS A 274 36.81 14.74 -19.53
C LYS A 274 37.15 13.36 -18.99
N ASN A 275 36.40 12.37 -19.45
CA ASN A 275 36.65 10.94 -19.30
C ASN A 275 36.91 10.47 -17.85
N HIS A 276 36.02 10.87 -16.93
CA HIS A 276 36.03 10.56 -15.49
C HIS A 276 37.26 11.09 -14.74
N GLY A 277 37.75 12.29 -15.08
CA GLY A 277 38.74 12.98 -14.26
C GLY A 277 38.17 13.42 -12.90
N LEU A 278 38.88 13.14 -11.81
CA LEU A 278 38.55 13.63 -10.46
C LEU A 278 39.54 14.73 -10.07
N LEU A 279 39.04 15.91 -9.72
CA LEU A 279 39.87 17.06 -9.32
C LEU A 279 39.80 17.30 -7.82
N HIS A 280 40.96 17.33 -7.16
CA HIS A 280 41.16 17.81 -5.79
C HIS A 280 41.97 19.11 -5.77
N ILE A 281 41.56 20.04 -4.91
CA ILE A 281 42.30 21.28 -4.62
C ILE A 281 43.20 21.03 -3.41
N HIS A 282 44.48 21.40 -3.50
CA HIS A 282 45.40 21.30 -2.36
C HIS A 282 45.23 22.45 -1.35
N GLY A 283 45.30 22.12 -0.06
CA GLY A 283 45.10 23.04 1.06
C GLY A 283 43.77 22.81 1.78
N SER A 284 43.74 22.95 3.10
CA SER A 284 42.53 22.79 3.92
C SER A 284 41.60 24.01 3.85
N ASN A 285 42.16 25.20 3.65
CA ASN A 285 41.40 26.43 3.44
C ASN A 285 41.84 27.04 2.11
N SER A 286 41.11 26.76 1.04
CA SER A 286 41.49 27.12 -0.32
C SER A 286 40.30 27.58 -1.13
N SER A 287 40.51 28.56 -1.99
CA SER A 287 39.47 29.15 -2.85
C SER A 287 39.79 28.87 -4.31
N PHE A 288 38.83 28.37 -5.06
CA PHE A 288 38.95 28.10 -6.48
C PHE A 288 37.90 28.83 -7.30
N VAL A 289 38.33 29.68 -8.22
CA VAL A 289 37.47 30.44 -9.14
C VAL A 289 37.61 29.86 -10.53
N VAL A 290 36.48 29.54 -11.15
CA VAL A 290 36.43 29.04 -12.53
C VAL A 290 35.40 29.85 -13.32
N HIS A 291 35.83 30.55 -14.36
CA HIS A 291 34.93 31.42 -15.14
C HIS A 291 34.15 30.69 -16.23
N ASN A 292 34.65 29.55 -16.72
CA ASN A 292 34.00 28.72 -17.72
C ASN A 292 34.29 27.22 -17.51
N PHE A 293 33.34 26.34 -17.83
CA PHE A 293 33.52 24.89 -17.76
C PHE A 293 33.25 24.25 -19.12
N THR A 294 34.07 23.27 -19.48
CA THR A 294 33.87 22.42 -20.65
C THR A 294 34.12 20.95 -20.27
N GLY A 295 33.47 20.02 -20.96
CA GLY A 295 33.58 18.61 -20.58
C GLY A 295 32.53 17.71 -21.23
N ASP A 296 32.58 16.43 -20.86
CA ASP A 296 31.71 15.36 -21.36
C ASP A 296 30.72 14.85 -20.30
N ARG A 297 30.46 15.65 -19.24
CA ARG A 297 29.59 15.33 -18.07
C ARG A 297 30.19 14.36 -17.05
N THR A 298 31.32 13.72 -17.35
CA THR A 298 31.89 12.66 -16.50
C THR A 298 32.91 13.15 -15.47
N GLY A 299 33.51 14.33 -15.69
CA GLY A 299 34.46 14.93 -14.75
C GLY A 299 33.82 15.24 -13.39
N LEU A 300 34.55 15.07 -12.30
CA LEU A 300 34.08 15.29 -10.93
C LEU A 300 35.01 16.27 -10.21
N VAL A 301 34.46 17.41 -9.76
CA VAL A 301 35.16 18.34 -8.87
C VAL A 301 34.76 18.03 -7.43
N HIS A 302 35.73 17.74 -6.57
CA HIS A 302 35.47 17.38 -5.17
C HIS A 302 36.02 18.46 -4.23
N LEU A 303 35.11 19.13 -3.53
CA LEU A 303 35.41 20.10 -2.48
C LEU A 303 35.35 19.46 -1.10
N ARG A 304 36.42 19.66 -0.34
CA ARG A 304 36.61 19.13 1.02
C ARG A 304 36.32 20.21 2.08
N PRO A 305 36.13 19.83 3.36
CA PRO A 305 35.79 20.78 4.41
C PRO A 305 36.80 21.95 4.48
N GLY A 306 36.29 23.19 4.57
CA GLY A 306 37.09 24.41 4.58
C GLY A 306 37.44 24.99 3.20
N GLN A 307 37.12 24.28 2.11
CA GLN A 307 37.36 24.77 0.76
C GLN A 307 36.16 25.53 0.20
N LYS A 308 36.44 26.49 -0.69
CA LYS A 308 35.44 27.33 -1.33
C LYS A 308 35.61 27.34 -2.85
N MET A 309 34.51 27.28 -3.59
CA MET A 309 34.53 27.37 -5.05
C MET A 309 33.53 28.40 -5.58
N PHE A 310 33.94 29.16 -6.59
CA PHE A 310 33.10 30.06 -7.37
C PHE A 310 32.99 29.54 -8.80
N VAL A 311 31.77 29.24 -9.24
CA VAL A 311 31.47 28.63 -10.54
C VAL A 311 30.80 29.66 -11.43
N GLN A 312 31.53 30.23 -12.40
CA GLN A 312 31.01 31.19 -13.38
C GLN A 312 30.29 32.38 -12.73
N VAL A 313 30.72 32.78 -11.54
CA VAL A 313 30.11 33.87 -10.77
C VAL A 313 30.77 35.18 -11.16
N VAL A 314 29.96 36.14 -11.59
CA VAL A 314 30.36 37.54 -11.75
C VAL A 314 29.60 38.35 -10.72
N GLU A 315 30.33 39.01 -9.81
CA GLU A 315 29.71 39.83 -8.77
C GLU A 315 28.77 40.89 -9.37
N SER A 316 27.61 41.09 -8.73
CA SER A 316 26.61 42.09 -9.11
C SER A 316 25.93 41.89 -10.48
N LYS A 317 26.02 40.71 -11.11
CA LYS A 317 25.27 40.35 -12.32
C LYS A 317 24.44 39.09 -12.12
N THR A 318 23.22 39.07 -12.64
CA THR A 318 22.46 37.82 -12.79
C THR A 318 23.12 36.98 -13.88
N GLY A 319 23.37 35.72 -13.57
CA GLY A 319 24.07 34.80 -14.45
C GLY A 319 23.33 33.48 -14.59
N TYR A 320 23.77 32.69 -15.55
CA TYR A 320 23.38 31.28 -15.68
C TYR A 320 24.65 30.44 -15.77
N SER A 321 24.63 29.24 -15.21
CA SER A 321 25.66 28.23 -15.42
C SER A 321 25.02 26.95 -15.90
N VAL A 322 25.65 26.37 -16.92
CA VAL A 322 25.40 25.01 -17.36
C VAL A 322 26.62 24.22 -16.96
N ALA A 323 26.54 23.45 -15.88
CA ALA A 323 27.66 22.69 -15.35
C ALA A 323 27.85 21.39 -16.15
N PRO A 324 28.88 21.31 -17.02
CA PRO A 324 29.17 20.11 -17.82
C PRO A 324 30.06 19.13 -17.04
N VAL A 325 30.14 19.30 -15.72
CA VAL A 325 30.90 18.49 -14.76
C VAL A 325 30.01 18.16 -13.57
N SER A 326 30.37 17.10 -12.87
CA SER A 326 29.76 16.71 -11.61
C SER A 326 30.46 17.39 -10.43
N TYR A 327 29.73 17.63 -9.35
CA TYR A 327 30.26 18.21 -8.11
C TYR A 327 30.07 17.27 -6.93
N LYS A 328 31.11 17.10 -6.12
CA LYS A 328 31.00 16.48 -4.79
C LYS A 328 31.41 17.51 -3.75
N ILE A 329 30.48 17.91 -2.90
CA ILE A 329 30.69 19.00 -1.93
C ILE A 329 30.53 18.43 -0.54
N ASP A 330 31.63 18.17 0.17
CA ASP A 330 31.60 17.63 1.53
C ASP A 330 31.04 18.65 2.54
N GLN A 331 30.56 18.16 3.69
CA GLN A 331 30.10 19.00 4.78
C GLN A 331 31.19 19.99 5.24
N GLY A 332 30.85 21.27 5.32
CA GLY A 332 31.80 22.35 5.68
C GLY A 332 32.56 22.94 4.49
N ALA A 333 32.29 22.50 3.25
CA ALA A 333 32.69 23.21 2.04
C ALA A 333 31.61 24.19 1.57
N GLU A 334 32.00 25.24 0.84
CA GLU A 334 31.11 26.24 0.24
C GLU A 334 31.26 26.25 -1.29
N ILE A 335 30.16 26.13 -2.02
CA ILE A 335 30.11 26.34 -3.47
C ILE A 335 29.15 27.47 -3.82
N VAL A 336 29.60 28.39 -4.65
CA VAL A 336 28.85 29.57 -5.09
C VAL A 336 28.59 29.44 -6.58
N PHE A 337 27.31 29.44 -6.94
CA PHE A 337 26.80 29.38 -8.30
C PHE A 337 26.08 30.69 -8.67
N PRO A 338 25.87 30.97 -9.96
CA PRO A 338 25.00 32.06 -10.38
C PRO A 338 23.51 31.73 -10.14
N SER A 339 22.65 32.73 -10.38
CA SER A 339 21.20 32.65 -10.13
C SER A 339 20.47 31.49 -10.80
N SER A 340 20.92 31.04 -11.98
CA SER A 340 20.32 29.90 -12.68
C SER A 340 21.36 28.81 -12.89
N LEU A 341 21.12 27.61 -12.36
CA LEU A 341 22.03 26.46 -12.42
C LEU A 341 21.38 25.30 -13.18
N THR A 342 22.03 24.84 -14.25
CA THR A 342 21.68 23.60 -14.96
C THR A 342 22.77 22.56 -14.70
N LEU A 343 22.43 21.49 -13.99
CA LEU A 343 23.34 20.37 -13.71
C LEU A 343 23.22 19.32 -14.80
N LEU A 344 24.30 19.08 -15.55
CA LEU A 344 24.41 17.98 -16.53
C LEU A 344 25.18 16.77 -15.98
N GLY A 345 25.83 16.92 -14.82
CA GLY A 345 26.68 15.89 -14.22
C GLY A 345 25.92 14.64 -13.79
N THR A 346 26.56 13.49 -13.95
CA THR A 346 26.00 12.17 -13.60
C THR A 346 26.38 11.68 -12.20
N ARG A 347 27.14 12.48 -11.43
CA ARG A 347 27.68 12.10 -10.10
C ARG A 347 27.67 13.28 -9.12
N CYS A 348 26.61 14.09 -9.12
CA CYS A 348 26.54 15.25 -8.23
C CYS A 348 26.08 14.86 -6.82
N SER A 349 26.84 15.24 -5.79
CA SER A 349 26.50 15.05 -4.36
C SER A 349 26.80 16.32 -3.58
N PHE A 350 25.82 16.81 -2.84
CA PHE A 350 25.92 18.02 -2.05
C PHE A 350 25.67 17.72 -0.58
N ASP A 351 26.70 17.81 0.25
CA ASP A 351 26.64 17.70 1.72
C ASP A 351 26.95 19.03 2.42
N GLY A 352 27.53 20.00 1.70
CA GLY A 352 27.92 21.33 2.19
C GLY A 352 26.96 22.48 1.84
N LEU A 353 27.48 23.71 1.82
CA LEU A 353 26.73 24.94 1.58
C LEU A 353 26.69 25.30 0.09
N VAL A 354 25.48 25.43 -0.47
CA VAL A 354 25.22 25.85 -1.85
C VAL A 354 24.66 27.28 -1.85
N VAL A 355 25.35 28.20 -2.51
CA VAL A 355 25.02 29.63 -2.48
C VAL A 355 24.66 30.15 -3.87
N GLY A 356 23.63 31.00 -3.95
CA GLY A 356 23.33 31.83 -5.12
C GLY A 356 22.31 31.27 -6.11
N VAL A 357 21.89 30.00 -5.95
CA VAL A 357 20.96 29.36 -6.89
C VAL A 357 19.51 29.77 -6.61
N HIS A 358 18.88 30.43 -7.57
CA HIS A 358 17.45 30.74 -7.56
C HIS A 358 16.65 29.71 -8.38
N ARG A 359 17.12 29.38 -9.58
CA ARG A 359 16.54 28.35 -10.46
C ARG A 359 17.50 27.17 -10.59
N LEU A 360 17.03 25.97 -10.24
CA LEU A 360 17.74 24.71 -10.40
C LEU A 360 17.09 23.88 -11.53
N ILE A 361 17.90 23.44 -12.48
CA ILE A 361 17.50 22.51 -13.54
C ILE A 361 18.39 21.28 -13.43
N VAL A 362 17.78 20.14 -13.12
CA VAL A 362 18.42 18.82 -13.23
C VAL A 362 18.18 18.34 -14.65
N ALA A 363 19.23 18.33 -15.47
CA ALA A 363 19.11 18.10 -16.91
C ALA A 363 18.94 16.60 -17.25
N GLU A 364 18.52 16.30 -18.49
CA GLU A 364 18.31 14.93 -18.96
C GLU A 364 19.53 14.01 -18.71
N GLY A 365 19.29 12.91 -17.98
CA GLY A 365 20.31 11.93 -17.60
C GLY A 365 21.23 12.33 -16.44
N ALA A 366 21.02 13.49 -15.81
CA ALA A 366 21.79 13.90 -14.62
C ALA A 366 21.34 13.13 -13.38
N ASP A 367 22.27 12.92 -12.44
CA ASP A 367 22.03 12.31 -11.13
C ASP A 367 22.56 13.25 -10.04
N VAL A 368 21.65 13.73 -9.20
CA VAL A 368 21.90 14.77 -8.20
C VAL A 368 21.39 14.32 -6.85
N VAL A 369 22.28 14.29 -5.86
CA VAL A 369 21.98 13.94 -4.48
C VAL A 369 22.18 15.16 -3.58
N PHE A 370 21.17 15.50 -2.79
CA PHE A 370 21.28 16.43 -1.66
C PHE A 370 21.14 15.66 -0.36
N ALA A 371 22.07 15.84 0.56
CA ALA A 371 22.06 15.19 1.85
C ALA A 371 21.33 16.01 2.93
N SER A 372 20.98 15.38 4.05
CA SER A 372 20.39 16.10 5.21
C SER A 372 21.33 17.11 5.88
N THR A 373 22.59 17.20 5.46
CA THR A 373 23.54 18.24 5.90
C THR A 373 23.64 19.41 4.93
N THR A 374 23.07 19.31 3.71
CA THR A 374 23.07 20.39 2.73
C THR A 374 22.45 21.65 3.35
N GLN A 375 23.06 22.78 3.04
CA GLN A 375 22.54 24.09 3.39
C GLN A 375 22.45 24.94 2.12
N THR A 376 21.44 25.80 2.01
CA THR A 376 21.27 26.73 0.89
C THR A 376 21.30 28.18 1.37
N GLY A 377 21.86 29.10 0.58
CA GLY A 377 21.89 30.51 0.93
C GLY A 377 21.91 31.46 -0.26
N ILE A 378 21.49 32.70 -0.03
CA ILE A 378 21.58 33.81 -0.98
C ILE A 378 22.43 34.91 -0.35
N ARG A 379 23.44 35.36 -1.09
CA ARG A 379 24.39 36.37 -0.65
C ARG A 379 24.19 37.66 -1.44
N GLU A 380 24.14 38.79 -0.74
CA GLU A 380 24.12 40.14 -1.31
C GLU A 380 25.18 40.97 -0.56
N ASN A 381 26.03 41.70 -1.28
CA ASN A 381 27.11 42.53 -0.69
C ASN A 381 28.02 41.77 0.30
N ASN A 382 28.40 40.53 -0.01
CA ASN A 382 29.20 39.65 0.85
C ASN A 382 28.56 39.24 2.19
N GLU A 383 27.30 39.58 2.45
CA GLU A 383 26.52 39.12 3.59
C GLU A 383 25.38 38.19 3.17
N PHE A 384 24.99 37.26 4.05
CA PHE A 384 23.86 36.37 3.79
C PHE A 384 22.56 37.11 4.05
N ARG A 385 21.79 37.37 2.98
CA ARG A 385 20.42 37.85 3.11
C ARG A 385 19.48 36.73 3.55
N PHE A 386 19.75 35.52 3.06
CA PHE A 386 19.01 34.31 3.40
C PHE A 386 20.00 33.16 3.57
N LEU A 387 19.86 32.42 4.66
CA LEU A 387 20.66 31.24 4.94
C LEU A 387 19.76 30.24 5.66
N THR A 388 19.58 29.06 5.07
CA THR A 388 18.79 27.99 5.69
C THR A 388 19.58 27.31 6.80
N THR A 389 18.93 26.51 7.64
CA THR A 389 19.64 25.58 8.52
C THR A 389 20.03 24.31 7.74
N PRO A 390 21.09 23.59 8.12
CA PRO A 390 21.41 22.30 7.51
C PRO A 390 20.19 21.35 7.49
N GLY A 391 19.89 20.79 6.32
CA GLY A 391 18.72 19.93 6.06
C GLY A 391 17.49 20.65 5.50
N ASN A 392 17.49 21.99 5.48
CA ASN A 392 16.48 22.78 4.77
C ASN A 392 17.06 23.27 3.44
N ILE A 393 16.50 22.78 2.34
CA ILE A 393 16.93 23.06 0.98
C ILE A 393 15.87 23.95 0.33
N THR A 394 16.25 25.17 -0.02
CA THR A 394 15.34 26.14 -0.63
C THR A 394 15.86 26.61 -1.98
N PHE A 395 15.02 26.49 -3.00
CA PHE A 395 15.21 27.13 -4.31
C PHE A 395 13.91 27.87 -4.67
N ALA A 396 13.93 28.79 -5.63
CA ALA A 396 12.68 29.39 -6.10
C ALA A 396 12.01 28.51 -7.16
N GLU A 397 12.79 28.00 -8.12
CA GLU A 397 12.27 27.13 -9.17
C GLU A 397 13.13 25.86 -9.28
N VAL A 398 12.49 24.70 -9.34
CA VAL A 398 13.14 23.41 -9.56
C VAL A 398 12.48 22.67 -10.71
N TYR A 399 13.28 22.35 -11.72
CA TYR A 399 12.88 21.54 -12.87
C TYR A 399 13.72 20.27 -12.91
N VAL A 400 13.05 19.12 -12.86
CA VAL A 400 13.70 17.81 -13.01
C VAL A 400 13.30 17.28 -14.38
N GLN A 401 14.26 17.25 -15.31
CA GLN A 401 14.02 16.90 -16.72
C GLN A 401 13.91 15.38 -16.94
N LYS A 402 13.55 15.00 -18.16
CA LYS A 402 13.34 13.61 -18.56
C LYS A 402 14.52 12.72 -18.21
N GLY A 403 14.24 11.55 -17.63
CA GLY A 403 15.25 10.53 -17.33
C GLY A 403 16.33 10.96 -16.33
N SER A 404 16.14 12.07 -15.63
CA SER A 404 17.05 12.55 -14.59
C SER A 404 16.60 12.09 -13.21
N ARG A 405 17.56 11.97 -12.28
CA ARG A 405 17.33 11.57 -10.89
C ARG A 405 17.71 12.72 -9.96
N LEU A 406 16.79 13.06 -9.07
CA LEU A 406 17.03 13.94 -7.93
C LEU A 406 16.73 13.17 -6.64
N GLU A 407 17.72 13.06 -5.77
CA GLU A 407 17.58 12.33 -4.52
C GLU A 407 17.85 13.23 -3.31
N PHE A 408 16.95 13.11 -2.34
CA PHE A 408 17.08 13.74 -1.04
C PHE A 408 17.43 12.65 -0.01
N SER A 409 18.72 12.51 0.28
CA SER A 409 19.25 11.48 1.16
C SER A 409 19.32 11.97 2.61
N ARG A 410 18.75 11.20 3.54
CA ARG A 410 18.65 11.57 4.96
C ARG A 410 19.50 10.63 5.81
N ASN A 411 20.43 11.20 6.58
CA ASN A 411 21.31 10.43 7.48
C ASN A 411 20.92 10.49 8.96
N ASN A 412 19.99 11.36 9.41
CA ASN A 412 19.31 11.33 10.73
C ASN A 412 18.30 12.49 10.99
N ASN A 413 18.28 13.58 10.19
CA ASN A 413 17.53 14.82 10.51
C ASN A 413 16.42 15.18 9.50
N THR A 414 15.42 15.96 9.91
CA THR A 414 14.30 16.40 9.06
C THR A 414 14.79 17.11 7.81
N LEU A 415 14.32 16.64 6.65
CA LEU A 415 14.59 17.25 5.36
C LEU A 415 13.34 18.01 4.91
N VAL A 416 13.49 19.32 4.70
CA VAL A 416 12.44 20.19 4.16
C VAL A 416 12.92 20.71 2.83
N PHE A 417 12.10 20.51 1.80
CA PHE A 417 12.36 21.03 0.46
C PHE A 417 11.35 22.13 0.14
N THR A 418 11.83 23.34 -0.10
CA THR A 418 10.99 24.49 -0.45
C THR A 418 11.29 24.96 -1.87
N ALA A 419 10.25 25.05 -2.70
CA ALA A 419 10.32 25.57 -4.07
C ALA A 419 9.04 26.29 -4.48
N ILE A 420 9.10 27.54 -4.94
CA ILE A 420 7.91 28.24 -5.48
C ILE A 420 7.29 27.43 -6.63
N ILE A 421 8.13 26.99 -7.58
CA ILE A 421 7.74 26.11 -8.68
C ILE A 421 8.50 24.79 -8.55
N PHE A 422 7.77 23.69 -8.43
CA PHE A 422 8.31 22.34 -8.50
C PHE A 422 7.73 21.59 -9.71
N ARG A 423 8.59 21.24 -10.66
CA ARG A 423 8.20 20.58 -11.91
C ARG A 423 8.98 19.29 -12.12
N LEU A 424 8.25 18.18 -12.16
CA LEU A 424 8.74 16.87 -12.51
C LEU A 424 8.28 16.51 -13.92
N LYS A 425 9.23 16.36 -14.86
CA LYS A 425 8.96 16.03 -16.26
C LYS A 425 8.74 14.53 -16.48
N TYR A 426 8.23 14.18 -17.67
CA TYR A 426 8.12 12.79 -18.15
C TYR A 426 9.38 11.94 -17.86
N HIS A 427 9.26 10.77 -17.23
CA HIS A 427 10.37 9.87 -16.80
C HIS A 427 11.33 10.41 -15.75
N ALA A 428 11.10 11.60 -15.20
CA ALA A 428 11.94 12.12 -14.15
C ALA A 428 11.68 11.37 -12.83
N LEU A 429 12.73 11.10 -12.07
CA LEU A 429 12.66 10.40 -10.78
C LEU A 429 13.11 11.33 -9.66
N VAL A 430 12.22 11.57 -8.70
CA VAL A 430 12.55 12.21 -7.44
C VAL A 430 12.41 11.20 -6.32
N ASN A 431 13.51 10.90 -5.65
CA ASN A 431 13.52 10.03 -4.48
C ASN A 431 13.60 10.89 -3.21
N ILE A 432 12.66 10.68 -2.30
CA ILE A 432 12.67 11.29 -0.98
C ILE A 432 12.52 10.16 0.03
N ASN A 433 13.23 10.24 1.15
CA ASN A 433 13.06 9.28 2.22
C ASN A 433 11.69 9.50 2.91
N HIS A 434 11.57 10.57 3.69
CA HIS A 434 10.33 11.08 4.25
C HIS A 434 10.54 12.54 4.66
N GLY A 435 9.53 13.40 4.48
CA GLY A 435 9.67 14.83 4.80
C GLY A 435 8.54 15.72 4.31
N GLU A 436 8.82 17.03 4.29
CA GLU A 436 7.87 18.06 3.87
C GLU A 436 8.33 18.69 2.54
N ILE A 437 7.39 18.87 1.60
CA ILE A 437 7.58 19.66 0.39
C ILE A 437 6.68 20.88 0.47
N ASP A 438 7.28 22.05 0.40
CA ASP A 438 6.59 23.34 0.35
C ASP A 438 6.71 23.95 -1.03
N SER A 439 5.58 24.16 -1.69
CA SER A 439 5.55 24.77 -3.01
C SER A 439 4.38 25.72 -3.23
N SER A 440 4.47 26.61 -4.21
CA SER A 440 3.31 27.39 -4.67
C SER A 440 2.61 26.68 -5.82
N TRP A 441 3.37 26.12 -6.75
CA TRP A 441 2.87 25.30 -7.83
C TRP A 441 3.66 24.00 -7.95
N ALA A 442 2.94 22.90 -8.17
CA ALA A 442 3.50 21.57 -8.35
C ALA A 442 2.95 20.94 -9.64
N TRP A 443 3.83 20.47 -10.51
CA TRP A 443 3.45 19.67 -11.68
C TRP A 443 4.22 18.36 -11.68
N VAL A 444 3.48 17.26 -11.73
CA VAL A 444 4.02 15.92 -11.91
C VAL A 444 3.47 15.42 -13.24
N GLU A 445 4.26 15.54 -14.31
CA GLU A 445 3.86 15.05 -15.64
C GLU A 445 3.72 13.52 -15.65
N SER A 446 3.02 13.01 -16.67
CA SER A 446 2.85 11.57 -16.90
C SER A 446 4.19 10.82 -16.85
N GLU A 447 4.22 9.65 -16.21
CA GLU A 447 5.42 8.83 -15.98
C GLU A 447 6.56 9.51 -15.19
N GLY A 448 6.36 10.76 -14.72
CA GLY A 448 7.18 11.35 -13.65
C GLY A 448 6.88 10.64 -12.33
N ARG A 449 7.92 10.36 -11.54
CA ARG A 449 7.82 9.53 -10.33
C ARG A 449 8.40 10.26 -9.12
N LEU A 450 7.55 10.48 -8.13
CA LEU A 450 7.95 10.88 -6.78
C LEU A 450 7.86 9.65 -5.86
N VAL A 451 9.01 9.16 -5.41
CA VAL A 451 9.13 7.84 -4.76
C VAL A 451 9.63 7.98 -3.32
N LEU A 452 8.86 7.40 -2.41
CA LEU A 452 9.13 7.25 -0.98
C LEU A 452 8.78 5.81 -0.52
N ASP A 453 9.01 4.84 -1.40
CA ASP A 453 8.73 3.43 -1.12
C ASP A 453 9.72 2.88 -0.09
N TYR A 454 9.23 2.11 0.88
CA TYR A 454 10.04 1.32 1.82
C TYR A 454 10.93 2.13 2.79
N THR A 455 10.70 3.44 2.88
CA THR A 455 11.48 4.43 3.65
C THR A 455 10.90 4.73 5.04
N GLY A 456 9.86 3.99 5.45
CA GLY A 456 9.28 4.03 6.79
C GLY A 456 10.08 3.23 7.82
N HIS A 457 9.38 2.69 8.82
CA HIS A 457 10.04 1.90 9.86
C HIS A 457 10.58 0.58 9.29
N PRO A 458 11.78 0.14 9.72
CA PRO A 458 12.32 -1.17 9.35
C PRO A 458 11.52 -2.32 9.97
N ALA A 459 11.80 -3.56 9.54
CA ALA A 459 11.12 -4.78 9.99
C ALA A 459 10.98 -4.87 11.53
N GLU A 460 9.81 -5.31 12.00
CA GLU A 460 9.42 -5.42 13.42
C GLU A 460 9.47 -4.11 14.22
N MET A 461 9.56 -2.95 13.56
CA MET A 461 9.53 -1.63 14.19
C MET A 461 8.36 -0.78 13.71
N GLY A 462 7.97 0.19 14.53
CA GLY A 462 6.87 1.12 14.27
C GLY A 462 5.65 0.87 15.17
N PRO A 463 4.68 1.79 15.21
CA PRO A 463 3.52 1.71 16.10
C PRO A 463 2.59 0.52 15.82
N GLY A 464 2.53 0.06 14.57
CA GLY A 464 1.75 -1.10 14.13
C GLY A 464 2.65 -2.19 13.57
N SER A 465 3.81 -2.46 14.20
CA SER A 465 4.75 -3.44 13.66
C SER A 465 4.17 -4.87 13.64
N GLY A 466 4.54 -5.62 12.61
CA GLY A 466 4.27 -7.06 12.57
C GLY A 466 5.14 -7.79 13.61
N ASN A 467 4.66 -8.93 14.09
CA ASN A 467 5.35 -9.74 15.10
C ASN A 467 5.69 -11.13 14.55
N THR A 468 6.83 -11.70 14.97
CA THR A 468 7.19 -13.08 14.65
C THR A 468 6.81 -14.03 15.78
N LYS A 469 5.92 -14.98 15.50
CA LYS A 469 5.56 -16.08 16.41
C LYS A 469 5.75 -17.41 15.69
N ASN A 470 6.36 -18.38 16.37
CA ASN A 470 6.69 -19.70 15.80
C ASN A 470 7.34 -19.64 14.41
N LEU A 471 8.24 -18.66 14.22
CA LEU A 471 8.95 -18.44 12.96
C LEU A 471 8.03 -18.03 11.77
N ILE A 472 6.86 -17.46 12.06
CA ILE A 472 5.92 -16.88 11.09
C ILE A 472 5.75 -15.39 11.40
N GLY A 473 6.04 -14.54 10.42
CA GLY A 473 5.87 -13.08 10.51
C GLY A 473 4.45 -12.65 10.13
N SER A 474 3.78 -11.92 11.03
CA SER A 474 2.54 -11.22 10.70
C SER A 474 2.82 -9.94 9.91
N GLY A 475 1.81 -9.45 9.20
CA GLY A 475 1.88 -8.20 8.48
C GLY A 475 1.80 -6.99 9.41
N ALA A 476 2.41 -5.89 9.00
CA ALA A 476 2.30 -4.62 9.71
C ALA A 476 0.95 -3.94 9.48
N GLY A 477 0.52 -3.13 10.44
CA GLY A 477 -0.65 -2.26 10.41
C GLY A 477 -0.27 -0.80 10.19
N HIS A 478 -1.20 -0.03 9.65
CA HIS A 478 -1.24 1.44 9.43
C HIS A 478 -2.51 1.68 8.62
N GLY A 479 -3.41 2.59 8.98
CA GLY A 479 -4.70 2.70 8.27
C GLY A 479 -5.71 1.59 8.63
N GLY A 480 -5.30 0.34 8.44
CA GLY A 480 -6.00 -0.89 8.82
C GLY A 480 -5.09 -1.90 9.51
N GLU A 481 -5.68 -3.02 9.88
CA GLU A 481 -5.02 -4.16 10.53
C GLU A 481 -4.14 -4.94 9.54
N GLY A 482 -2.94 -5.33 10.00
CA GLY A 482 -2.04 -6.21 9.27
C GLY A 482 -2.54 -7.66 9.21
N GLY A 483 -2.20 -8.38 8.14
CA GLY A 483 -2.61 -9.78 7.98
C GLY A 483 -2.00 -10.70 9.05
N VAL A 484 -2.75 -11.71 9.47
CA VAL A 484 -2.29 -12.75 10.41
C VAL A 484 -2.73 -14.13 9.96
N HIS A 485 -1.90 -15.14 10.20
CA HIS A 485 -2.19 -16.53 9.84
C HIS A 485 -2.38 -17.44 11.06
N GLN A 486 -1.61 -17.23 12.14
CA GLN A 486 -1.54 -18.18 13.25
C GLN A 486 -2.55 -17.83 14.35
N VAL A 487 -3.23 -18.85 14.90
CA VAL A 487 -4.11 -18.72 16.06
C VAL A 487 -3.34 -18.13 17.26
N GLY A 488 -3.87 -17.05 17.84
CA GLY A 488 -3.27 -16.34 18.97
C GLY A 488 -2.02 -15.53 18.64
N GLN A 489 -1.73 -15.28 17.36
CA GLN A 489 -0.86 -14.20 16.90
C GLN A 489 -1.74 -12.98 16.57
N LEU A 490 -1.20 -11.78 16.74
CA LEU A 490 -1.86 -10.54 16.32
C LEU A 490 -1.14 -9.97 15.09
N GLY A 491 -1.92 -9.40 14.17
CA GLY A 491 -1.40 -8.52 13.13
C GLY A 491 -0.95 -7.19 13.72
N GLY A 492 -0.30 -6.35 12.92
CA GLY A 492 -0.02 -4.98 13.33
C GLY A 492 -1.30 -4.17 13.48
N ASP A 493 -1.39 -3.38 14.56
CA ASP A 493 -2.55 -2.54 14.85
C ASP A 493 -2.66 -1.33 13.91
N PRO A 494 -3.88 -0.85 13.59
CA PRO A 494 -4.07 0.38 12.84
C PRO A 494 -3.74 1.62 13.71
N TYR A 495 -3.08 2.59 13.09
CA TYR A 495 -2.78 3.90 13.71
C TYR A 495 -2.81 5.02 12.67
N GLY A 496 -2.55 6.25 13.11
CA GLY A 496 -2.53 7.46 12.28
C GLY A 496 -3.91 8.12 12.13
N SER A 497 -3.92 9.43 11.94
CA SER A 497 -5.11 10.25 11.72
C SER A 497 -5.66 10.06 10.31
N ILE A 498 -6.99 9.98 10.17
CA ILE A 498 -7.68 10.00 8.87
C ILE A 498 -7.66 11.40 8.25
N TYR A 499 -7.74 12.45 9.07
CA TYR A 499 -7.78 13.82 8.58
C TYR A 499 -6.39 14.33 8.22
N ARG A 500 -5.36 13.94 8.99
CA ARG A 500 -3.98 14.39 8.79
C ARG A 500 -3.03 13.20 8.79
N ALA A 501 -2.83 12.62 7.61
CA ALA A 501 -1.93 11.49 7.41
C ALA A 501 -0.46 11.96 7.39
N VAL A 502 0.19 11.96 8.55
CA VAL A 502 1.59 12.40 8.75
C VAL A 502 2.47 11.36 9.45
N HIS A 503 2.11 10.07 9.39
CA HIS A 503 2.87 9.00 10.05
C HIS A 503 3.55 8.07 9.04
N LEU A 504 4.76 7.61 9.38
CA LEU A 504 5.46 6.58 8.60
C LEU A 504 4.73 5.23 8.69
N GLY A 505 4.84 4.41 7.65
CA GLY A 505 4.42 3.01 7.70
C GLY A 505 5.29 2.17 8.64
N SER A 506 4.73 1.08 9.16
CA SER A 506 5.39 0.14 10.08
C SER A 506 5.99 -1.07 9.35
N GLY A 507 7.02 -1.69 9.93
CA GLY A 507 7.67 -2.86 9.36
C GLY A 507 7.00 -4.18 9.74
N GLY A 508 6.97 -5.14 8.79
CA GLY A 508 6.39 -6.47 8.98
C GLY A 508 7.24 -7.40 9.85
N GLY A 509 6.65 -8.52 10.28
CA GLY A 509 7.32 -9.55 11.09
C GLY A 509 8.40 -10.31 10.30
N ASN A 510 9.51 -10.67 10.95
CA ASN A 510 10.64 -11.34 10.29
C ASN A 510 10.36 -12.80 9.86
N GLY A 511 9.62 -13.58 10.63
CA GLY A 511 9.42 -15.02 10.36
C GLY A 511 10.74 -15.80 10.38
N GLN A 512 11.07 -16.49 9.29
CA GLN A 512 12.40 -17.10 9.05
C GLN A 512 13.24 -16.29 8.05
N GLY A 513 12.80 -15.09 7.70
CA GLY A 513 13.46 -14.19 6.77
C GLY A 513 13.59 -12.80 7.37
N ARG A 514 13.38 -11.79 6.52
CA ARG A 514 13.34 -10.38 6.90
C ARG A 514 12.01 -9.78 6.49
N GLY A 515 11.30 -9.20 7.45
CA GLY A 515 10.04 -8.50 7.20
C GLY A 515 10.23 -7.29 6.30
N GLY A 516 9.18 -6.91 5.57
CA GLY A 516 9.20 -5.71 4.75
C GLY A 516 9.28 -4.44 5.61
N SER A 517 9.98 -3.40 5.15
CA SER A 517 9.93 -2.07 5.78
C SER A 517 8.63 -1.33 5.44
N GLY A 518 8.18 -0.43 6.30
CA GLY A 518 7.00 0.39 6.03
C GLY A 518 7.23 1.44 4.94
N GLY A 519 6.14 1.98 4.39
CA GLY A 519 6.18 3.08 3.43
C GLY A 519 6.56 4.44 4.06
N GLY A 520 7.04 5.36 3.23
CA GLY A 520 7.43 6.70 3.66
C GLY A 520 6.28 7.62 4.08
N MET A 521 6.62 8.87 4.38
CA MET A 521 5.64 9.92 4.71
C MET A 521 5.97 11.19 3.93
N LEU A 522 4.95 11.78 3.31
CA LEU A 522 5.04 13.05 2.62
C LEU A 522 3.95 14.01 3.10
N HIS A 523 4.36 15.16 3.64
CA HIS A 523 3.45 16.30 3.80
C HIS A 523 3.76 17.31 2.70
N TRP A 524 2.82 17.49 1.78
CA TRP A 524 2.98 18.36 0.63
C TRP A 524 2.04 19.56 0.75
N ARG A 525 2.63 20.74 1.01
CA ARG A 525 1.91 22.01 1.04
C ARG A 525 2.07 22.72 -0.29
N ILE A 526 0.97 23.01 -0.96
CA ILE A 526 0.91 23.69 -2.26
C ILE A 526 0.06 24.96 -2.12
N GLY A 527 0.65 26.13 -2.33
CA GLY A 527 -0.06 27.40 -2.16
C GLY A 527 -1.21 27.61 -3.15
N GLN A 528 -1.04 27.20 -4.41
CA GLN A 528 -1.96 27.50 -5.51
C GLN A 528 -2.53 26.26 -6.17
N GLU A 529 -1.72 25.48 -6.87
CA GLU A 529 -2.22 24.36 -7.68
C GLU A 529 -1.22 23.22 -7.77
N ILE A 530 -1.72 22.00 -7.63
CA ILE A 530 -1.04 20.76 -7.97
C ILE A 530 -1.76 20.10 -9.14
N GLU A 531 -1.00 19.81 -10.20
CA GLU A 531 -1.40 18.99 -11.35
C GLU A 531 -0.60 17.68 -11.30
N LEU A 532 -1.28 16.59 -10.96
CA LEU A 532 -0.69 15.28 -10.73
C LEU A 532 -1.15 14.29 -11.81
N ASP A 533 -0.33 14.11 -12.84
CA ASP A 533 -0.53 13.13 -13.92
C ASP A 533 0.44 11.93 -13.84
N GLY A 534 1.52 12.07 -13.08
CA GLY A 534 2.49 11.01 -12.82
C GLY A 534 2.14 10.13 -11.62
N LEU A 535 3.17 9.48 -11.06
CA LEU A 535 3.05 8.58 -9.90
C LEU A 535 3.69 9.21 -8.66
N VAL A 536 2.93 9.24 -7.57
CA VAL A 536 3.44 9.47 -6.21
C VAL A 536 3.28 8.17 -5.42
N THR A 537 4.38 7.57 -4.97
CA THR A 537 4.36 6.25 -4.33
C THR A 537 5.07 6.24 -2.99
N LEU A 538 4.42 5.67 -1.97
CA LEU A 538 4.92 5.49 -0.61
C LEU A 538 4.55 4.09 -0.08
N ARG A 539 4.83 3.05 -0.87
CA ARG A 539 4.43 1.67 -0.58
C ARG A 539 5.23 1.02 0.54
N GLY A 540 4.59 0.09 1.23
CA GLY A 540 5.23 -0.85 2.15
C GLY A 540 5.97 -1.96 1.41
N GLY A 541 7.10 -2.37 1.96
CA GLY A 541 8.01 -3.36 1.39
C GLY A 541 7.49 -4.77 1.52
N ASN A 542 7.79 -5.60 0.53
CA ASN A 542 7.49 -7.02 0.60
C ASN A 542 8.43 -7.71 1.61
N GLY A 543 7.91 -8.72 2.31
CA GLY A 543 8.75 -9.64 3.08
C GLY A 543 9.73 -10.39 2.17
N SER A 544 10.88 -10.77 2.72
CA SER A 544 11.89 -11.55 1.99
C SER A 544 12.32 -12.78 2.79
N GLY A 545 12.52 -13.91 2.12
CA GLY A 545 12.80 -15.19 2.76
C GLY A 545 11.55 -16.02 3.03
N ASN A 546 11.63 -16.95 3.99
CA ASN A 546 10.52 -17.83 4.34
C ASN A 546 9.66 -17.23 5.45
N ASN A 547 8.34 -17.21 5.24
CA ASN A 547 7.33 -16.81 6.21
C ASN A 547 7.48 -15.37 6.77
N ALA A 548 8.11 -14.45 6.03
CA ALA A 548 8.23 -13.06 6.46
C ALA A 548 6.98 -12.25 6.09
N GLY A 549 6.56 -11.34 6.96
CA GLY A 549 5.40 -10.47 6.76
C GLY A 549 5.72 -9.22 5.93
N GLY A 550 4.71 -8.68 5.25
CA GLY A 550 4.81 -7.42 4.51
C GLY A 550 4.77 -6.18 5.42
N GLY A 551 5.49 -5.13 5.02
CA GLY A 551 5.43 -3.80 5.66
C GLY A 551 4.16 -3.05 5.27
N SER A 552 3.69 -2.13 6.11
CA SER A 552 2.48 -1.35 5.84
C SER A 552 2.75 -0.14 4.95
N GLY A 553 1.72 0.32 4.23
CA GLY A 553 1.80 1.52 3.38
C GLY A 553 2.14 2.79 4.15
N GLY A 554 2.56 3.84 3.46
CA GLY A 554 2.94 5.14 4.03
C GLY A 554 1.79 6.10 4.32
N SER A 555 2.11 7.37 4.60
CA SER A 555 1.13 8.46 4.70
C SER A 555 1.42 9.58 3.71
N ILE A 556 0.37 10.16 3.12
CA ILE A 556 0.48 11.43 2.39
C ILE A 556 -0.60 12.42 2.82
N LEU A 557 -0.16 13.63 3.16
CA LEU A 557 -1.01 14.79 3.42
C LEU A 557 -0.78 15.84 2.34
N ILE A 558 -1.80 16.14 1.54
CA ILE A 558 -1.77 17.18 0.51
C ILE A 558 -2.62 18.35 0.98
N GLU A 559 -2.02 19.53 1.13
CA GLU A 559 -2.74 20.77 1.41
C GLU A 559 -2.61 21.70 0.20
N THR A 560 -3.69 21.99 -0.52
CA THR A 560 -3.63 22.78 -1.75
C THR A 560 -4.83 23.70 -1.95
N THR A 561 -4.69 24.76 -2.75
CA THR A 561 -5.84 25.57 -3.16
C THR A 561 -6.65 24.86 -4.27
N ASN A 562 -5.98 24.33 -5.29
CA ASN A 562 -6.57 23.58 -6.39
C ASN A 562 -5.84 22.25 -6.60
N PHE A 563 -6.58 21.18 -6.90
CA PHE A 563 -6.03 19.86 -7.17
C PHE A 563 -6.62 19.30 -8.47
N THR A 564 -5.77 19.02 -9.46
CA THR A 564 -6.12 18.52 -10.79
C THR A 564 -5.18 17.38 -11.21
N GLY A 565 -5.52 16.67 -12.29
CA GLY A 565 -4.69 15.62 -12.89
C GLY A 565 -5.34 14.23 -12.89
N TYR A 566 -4.68 13.29 -13.56
CA TYR A 566 -5.15 11.91 -13.81
C TYR A 566 -4.18 10.83 -13.34
N GLY A 567 -3.17 11.18 -12.56
CA GLY A 567 -2.10 10.28 -12.14
C GLY A 567 -2.49 9.28 -11.06
N GLU A 568 -1.50 8.73 -10.37
CA GLU A 568 -1.68 7.71 -9.34
C GLU A 568 -1.01 8.14 -8.03
N ILE A 569 -1.74 7.99 -6.92
CA ILE A 569 -1.18 8.05 -5.56
C ILE A 569 -1.24 6.63 -4.97
N ASN A 570 -0.08 6.05 -4.70
CA ASN A 570 0.06 4.66 -4.31
C ASN A 570 0.69 4.52 -2.92
N ILE A 571 -0.10 4.05 -1.95
CA ILE A 571 0.30 3.85 -0.55
C ILE A 571 -0.06 2.41 -0.11
N MET A 572 0.08 1.44 -1.01
CA MET A 572 -0.29 0.05 -0.76
C MET A 572 0.64 -0.62 0.26
N GLY A 573 0.11 -1.60 0.97
CA GLY A 573 0.89 -2.49 1.82
C GLY A 573 1.77 -3.44 0.99
N GLY A 574 2.83 -3.94 1.61
CA GLY A 574 3.73 -4.94 1.03
C GLY A 574 3.20 -6.35 1.19
N ASP A 575 3.58 -7.24 0.28
CA ASP A 575 3.19 -8.64 0.29
C ASP A 575 4.02 -9.44 1.31
N GLY A 576 3.39 -10.41 1.98
CA GLY A 576 4.07 -11.45 2.73
C GLY A 576 4.78 -12.45 1.81
N SER A 577 5.81 -13.11 2.34
CA SER A 577 6.63 -14.09 1.60
C SER A 577 6.54 -15.50 2.18
N GLY A 578 6.68 -16.51 1.32
CA GLY A 578 6.54 -17.92 1.68
C GLY A 578 5.09 -18.38 1.86
N LEU A 579 4.89 -19.60 2.35
CA LEU A 579 3.57 -20.23 2.48
C LEU A 579 2.73 -19.65 3.64
N SER A 580 3.39 -19.02 4.63
CA SER A 580 2.74 -18.56 5.86
C SER A 580 2.92 -17.07 6.14
N GLY A 581 3.70 -16.32 5.34
CA GLY A 581 3.87 -14.88 5.50
C GLY A 581 2.57 -14.13 5.16
N SER A 582 2.22 -13.13 5.98
CA SER A 582 0.98 -12.35 5.81
C SER A 582 1.26 -10.95 5.25
N GLY A 583 0.31 -10.38 4.51
CA GLY A 583 0.47 -9.05 3.90
C GLY A 583 0.40 -7.92 4.92
N GLY A 584 1.05 -6.79 4.63
CA GLY A 584 0.92 -5.54 5.41
C GLY A 584 -0.28 -4.71 4.96
N SER A 585 -0.87 -3.91 5.84
CA SER A 585 -2.02 -3.07 5.51
C SER A 585 -1.67 -1.90 4.58
N GLY A 586 -2.67 -1.34 3.90
CA GLY A 586 -2.50 -0.11 3.12
C GLY A 586 -2.47 1.15 3.99
N GLY A 587 -1.83 2.22 3.53
CA GLY A 587 -1.54 3.42 4.32
C GLY A 587 -2.69 4.44 4.46
N ARG A 588 -2.37 5.73 4.62
CA ARG A 588 -3.38 6.80 4.65
C ARG A 588 -3.10 7.92 3.64
N ILE A 589 -4.11 8.30 2.86
CA ILE A 589 -4.13 9.51 2.02
C ILE A 589 -5.08 10.50 2.67
N SER A 590 -4.62 11.74 2.84
CA SER A 590 -5.45 12.87 3.24
C SER A 590 -5.19 14.06 2.30
N ALA A 591 -6.24 14.68 1.77
CA ALA A 591 -6.13 15.85 0.91
C ALA A 591 -7.08 16.97 1.38
N HIS A 592 -6.53 18.10 1.80
CA HIS A 592 -7.30 19.31 2.09
C HIS A 592 -7.18 20.28 0.92
N VAL A 593 -8.28 20.46 0.20
CA VAL A 593 -8.39 21.33 -0.97
C VAL A 593 -9.20 22.57 -0.61
N ARG A 594 -8.64 23.76 -0.85
CA ARG A 594 -9.32 25.00 -0.46
C ARG A 594 -10.48 25.34 -1.38
N PHE A 595 -10.32 25.26 -2.69
CA PHE A 595 -11.28 25.82 -3.65
C PHE A 595 -11.83 24.81 -4.65
N ARG A 596 -10.97 24.08 -5.37
CA ARG A 596 -11.40 23.25 -6.50
C ARG A 596 -10.67 21.91 -6.52
N HIS A 597 -11.40 20.83 -6.20
CA HIS A 597 -10.96 19.45 -6.43
C HIS A 597 -11.50 18.95 -7.77
N LYS A 598 -10.61 18.69 -8.73
CA LYS A 598 -10.89 18.08 -10.04
C LYS A 598 -9.94 16.92 -10.35
N TYR A 599 -9.23 16.43 -9.34
CA TYR A 599 -8.39 15.26 -9.50
C TYR A 599 -9.27 14.06 -9.82
N ALA A 600 -9.00 13.42 -10.95
CA ALA A 600 -9.71 12.25 -11.44
C ALA A 600 -8.76 11.05 -11.63
N GLY A 601 -7.61 11.11 -10.97
CA GLY A 601 -6.64 10.03 -10.92
C GLY A 601 -7.02 8.93 -9.94
N VAL A 602 -6.12 7.98 -9.75
CA VAL A 602 -6.36 6.76 -8.96
C VAL A 602 -5.70 6.88 -7.58
N HIS A 603 -6.46 6.52 -6.54
CA HIS A 603 -5.93 6.28 -5.20
C HIS A 603 -5.78 4.78 -4.97
N LYS A 604 -4.58 4.32 -4.58
CA LYS A 604 -4.35 2.92 -4.20
C LYS A 604 -3.89 2.82 -2.77
N ALA A 605 -4.79 2.35 -1.91
CA ALA A 605 -4.54 2.19 -0.49
C ALA A 605 -4.89 0.79 0.02
N TYR A 606 -4.92 -0.25 -0.81
CA TYR A 606 -5.26 -1.60 -0.34
C TYR A 606 -4.09 -2.32 0.37
N GLY A 607 -4.42 -3.36 1.14
CA GLY A 607 -3.45 -4.22 1.82
C GLY A 607 -2.71 -5.17 0.88
N GLY A 608 -1.50 -5.57 1.27
CA GLY A 608 -0.69 -6.56 0.58
C GLY A 608 -1.25 -7.98 0.69
N GLY A 609 -0.81 -8.85 -0.21
CA GLY A 609 -1.13 -10.28 -0.26
C GLY A 609 -0.25 -11.13 0.65
N GLY A 610 -0.58 -12.41 0.75
CA GLY A 610 0.13 -13.40 1.55
C GLY A 610 -0.77 -14.60 1.86
N LYS A 611 -0.50 -15.30 2.96
CA LYS A 611 -1.40 -16.35 3.46
C LYS A 611 -2.77 -15.77 3.85
N THR A 612 -2.77 -14.55 4.38
CA THR A 612 -3.96 -13.73 4.59
C THR A 612 -3.71 -12.33 4.05
N TYR A 613 -4.75 -11.76 3.45
CA TYR A 613 -4.75 -10.37 2.99
C TYR A 613 -4.92 -9.43 4.18
N ALA A 614 -4.15 -8.35 4.21
CA ALA A 614 -4.36 -7.29 5.20
C ALA A 614 -5.57 -6.41 4.85
N ALA A 615 -5.95 -5.56 5.81
CA ALA A 615 -6.96 -4.54 5.56
C ALA A 615 -6.44 -3.45 4.62
N ALA A 616 -7.38 -2.79 3.94
CA ALA A 616 -7.12 -1.55 3.24
C ALA A 616 -6.78 -0.41 4.22
N GLY A 617 -6.15 0.60 3.66
CA GLY A 617 -5.94 1.92 4.22
C GLY A 617 -7.14 2.83 4.00
N THR A 618 -6.93 4.14 4.14
CA THR A 618 -8.01 5.14 4.03
C THR A 618 -7.62 6.28 3.13
N VAL A 619 -8.56 6.76 2.31
CA VAL A 619 -8.43 7.99 1.53
C VAL A 619 -9.47 8.99 2.06
N TYR A 620 -9.03 10.16 2.50
CA TYR A 620 -9.88 11.24 2.96
C TYR A 620 -9.62 12.49 2.13
N VAL A 621 -10.68 13.14 1.64
CA VAL A 621 -10.58 14.41 0.92
C VAL A 621 -11.59 15.40 1.50
N GLU A 622 -11.09 16.60 1.80
CA GLU A 622 -11.89 17.72 2.27
C GLU A 622 -11.74 18.92 1.32
N GLU A 623 -12.83 19.31 0.68
CA GLU A 623 -12.94 20.59 -0.02
C GLU A 623 -13.53 21.62 0.94
N THR A 624 -12.87 22.75 1.22
CA THR A 624 -13.38 23.73 2.21
C THR A 624 -14.23 24.86 1.63
N ALA A 625 -14.02 25.24 0.37
CA ALA A 625 -14.75 26.33 -0.28
C ALA A 625 -15.08 26.02 -1.75
N ARG A 626 -15.92 24.99 -1.99
CA ARG A 626 -16.40 24.54 -3.33
C ARG A 626 -17.09 25.63 -4.17
N GLY A 627 -17.43 26.77 -3.57
CA GLY A 627 -18.13 27.90 -4.16
C GLY A 627 -19.58 28.02 -3.69
N PRO A 628 -20.21 29.21 -3.81
CA PRO A 628 -21.53 29.49 -3.24
C PRO A 628 -22.66 28.62 -3.82
N GLN A 629 -22.50 28.12 -5.05
CA GLN A 629 -23.49 27.27 -5.72
C GLN A 629 -23.62 25.84 -5.13
N TYR A 630 -22.63 25.41 -4.34
CA TYR A 630 -22.61 24.09 -3.68
C TYR A 630 -22.69 24.21 -2.15
N ALA A 631 -22.95 25.41 -1.62
CA ALA A 631 -22.97 25.63 -0.20
C ALA A 631 -24.27 25.07 0.41
N ALA A 632 -24.13 24.15 1.37
CA ALA A 632 -25.23 23.56 2.09
C ALA A 632 -25.48 24.32 3.41
N LEU A 633 -26.74 24.42 3.81
CA LEU A 633 -27.11 24.95 5.12
C LEU A 633 -26.93 23.83 6.14
N LYS A 634 -25.91 23.92 6.99
CA LYS A 634 -25.67 22.97 8.08
C LYS A 634 -26.13 23.57 9.41
N TYR A 635 -26.56 22.72 10.33
CA TYR A 635 -26.99 23.11 11.66
C TYR A 635 -26.04 22.53 12.69
N ASP A 636 -25.37 23.38 13.45
CA ASP A 636 -24.56 22.97 14.59
C ASP A 636 -25.40 23.02 15.87
N LYS A 637 -25.63 21.84 16.45
CA LYS A 637 -26.40 21.66 17.68
C LYS A 637 -25.67 22.20 18.91
N SER A 638 -24.33 22.16 18.93
CA SER A 638 -23.54 22.60 20.08
C SER A 638 -23.64 24.12 20.27
N THR A 639 -23.73 24.85 19.15
CA THR A 639 -23.91 26.30 19.13
C THR A 639 -25.36 26.74 18.92
N ASN A 640 -26.27 25.81 18.58
CA ASN A 640 -27.66 26.08 18.22
C ASN A 640 -27.76 27.10 17.06
N THR A 641 -26.85 27.00 16.08
CA THR A 641 -26.80 27.92 14.93
C THR A 641 -26.80 27.18 13.61
N THR A 642 -27.50 27.75 12.62
CA THR A 642 -27.40 27.34 11.22
C THR A 642 -26.29 28.14 10.54
N TYR A 643 -25.35 27.48 9.89
CA TYR A 643 -24.29 28.09 9.11
C TYR A 643 -24.27 27.49 7.71
N VAL A 644 -23.98 28.33 6.72
CA VAL A 644 -23.81 27.87 5.34
C VAL A 644 -22.35 27.46 5.19
N THR A 645 -22.11 26.21 4.82
CA THR A 645 -20.77 25.72 4.53
C THR A 645 -20.70 25.16 3.12
N ALA A 646 -19.63 25.54 2.42
CA ALA A 646 -19.25 24.93 1.15
C ALA A 646 -18.23 23.79 1.36
N THR A 647 -18.10 23.30 2.59
CA THR A 647 -17.26 22.15 2.91
C THR A 647 -17.88 20.87 2.37
N HIS A 648 -17.10 20.07 1.66
CA HIS A 648 -17.48 18.74 1.21
C HIS A 648 -16.40 17.74 1.61
N ARG A 649 -16.79 16.71 2.37
CA ARG A 649 -15.90 15.67 2.89
C ARG A 649 -16.31 14.34 2.32
N TYR A 650 -15.40 13.67 1.62
CA TYR A 650 -15.61 12.27 1.27
C TYR A 650 -14.45 11.40 1.73
N MET A 651 -14.78 10.14 1.97
CA MET A 651 -13.83 9.11 2.34
C MET A 651 -14.01 7.90 1.43
N GLU A 652 -12.91 7.27 1.04
CA GLU A 652 -12.88 6.05 0.24
C GLU A 652 -12.04 4.99 0.94
N VAL A 653 -12.59 3.78 1.01
CA VAL A 653 -11.90 2.58 1.48
C VAL A 653 -12.17 1.45 0.49
N ASP A 654 -11.10 1.01 -0.16
CA ASP A 654 -11.14 0.04 -1.23
C ASP A 654 -10.07 -1.04 -1.02
N ASN A 655 -10.47 -2.31 -1.05
CA ASN A 655 -9.56 -3.43 -0.84
C ASN A 655 -9.21 -4.21 -2.13
N GLU A 656 -9.69 -3.75 -3.28
CA GLU A 656 -9.52 -4.35 -4.60
C GLU A 656 -9.76 -5.87 -4.60
N ASP A 657 -10.92 -6.25 -4.07
CA ASP A 657 -11.50 -7.60 -4.05
C ASP A 657 -10.71 -8.61 -3.21
N ARG A 658 -9.76 -8.14 -2.42
CA ARG A 658 -9.08 -8.92 -1.39
C ARG A 658 -10.05 -9.21 -0.26
N LYS A 659 -10.56 -10.44 -0.20
CA LYS A 659 -11.43 -10.88 0.89
C LYS A 659 -10.60 -11.06 2.16
N THR A 660 -10.87 -10.23 3.15
CA THR A 660 -10.24 -10.31 4.46
C THR A 660 -11.27 -10.11 5.57
N GLU A 661 -10.96 -10.61 6.76
CA GLU A 661 -11.70 -10.33 8.00
C GLU A 661 -11.15 -9.08 8.71
N MET A 662 -9.91 -8.70 8.38
CA MET A 662 -9.23 -7.52 8.91
C MET A 662 -9.97 -6.25 8.54
N SER A 663 -9.91 -5.24 9.41
CA SER A 663 -10.63 -3.98 9.20
C SER A 663 -9.72 -2.76 9.11
N SER A 664 -10.11 -1.86 8.22
CA SER A 664 -9.63 -0.48 8.19
C SER A 664 -10.26 0.28 9.35
N MET A 665 -9.53 1.22 9.96
CA MET A 665 -10.02 1.95 11.12
C MET A 665 -10.12 3.45 10.87
N MET A 666 -11.32 4.00 11.06
CA MET A 666 -11.54 5.43 11.30
C MET A 666 -10.97 5.75 12.69
N LEU A 667 -9.78 6.33 12.68
CA LEU A 667 -8.99 6.54 13.89
C LEU A 667 -8.60 8.00 14.02
N GLU A 668 -9.06 8.57 15.12
CA GLU A 668 -8.65 9.87 15.65
C GLU A 668 -8.56 9.72 17.18
N SER A 669 -7.61 10.40 17.82
CA SER A 669 -7.24 10.11 19.22
C SER A 669 -8.42 10.28 20.20
N GLU A 670 -9.07 11.44 20.17
CA GLU A 670 -10.11 11.88 21.11
C GLU A 670 -11.43 12.30 20.42
N HIS A 671 -11.66 11.85 19.19
CA HIS A 671 -12.88 12.20 18.45
C HIS A 671 -14.05 11.27 18.81
N LEU A 672 -15.14 11.89 19.27
CA LEU A 672 -16.42 11.23 19.54
C LEU A 672 -17.44 11.43 18.42
N PHE A 673 -17.12 12.28 17.44
CA PHE A 673 -18.01 12.66 16.36
C PHE A 673 -17.26 12.62 15.04
N TYR A 674 -17.81 11.85 14.09
CA TYR A 674 -17.36 11.76 12.71
C TYR A 674 -18.51 12.19 11.80
N GLU A 675 -18.25 13.09 10.85
CA GLU A 675 -19.24 13.51 9.86
C GLU A 675 -18.60 13.48 8.47
N LEU A 676 -19.21 12.72 7.56
CA LEU A 676 -18.82 12.62 6.15
C LEU A 676 -20.03 12.92 5.26
N ASP A 677 -19.81 13.65 4.18
CA ASP A 677 -20.85 13.87 3.18
C ASP A 677 -21.02 12.63 2.28
N GLU A 678 -19.91 11.97 1.93
CA GLU A 678 -19.92 10.74 1.13
C GLU A 678 -18.92 9.70 1.68
N LEU A 679 -19.31 8.43 1.73
CA LEU A 679 -18.42 7.31 2.06
C LEU A 679 -18.50 6.21 0.99
N PHE A 680 -17.36 5.92 0.37
CA PHE A 680 -17.19 4.84 -0.59
C PHE A 680 -16.63 3.60 0.11
N LEU A 681 -17.40 2.51 0.11
CA LEU A 681 -17.00 1.19 0.61
C LEU A 681 -17.17 0.14 -0.47
N THR A 682 -16.06 -0.24 -1.10
CA THR A 682 -16.05 -1.06 -2.31
C THR A 682 -15.14 -2.27 -2.17
N ARG A 683 -15.36 -3.27 -3.03
CA ARG A 683 -14.45 -4.40 -3.30
C ARG A 683 -13.94 -5.10 -2.04
N HIS A 684 -14.88 -5.52 -1.19
CA HIS A 684 -14.69 -6.25 0.07
C HIS A 684 -13.96 -5.51 1.20
N ALA A 685 -13.89 -4.18 1.16
CA ALA A 685 -13.39 -3.38 2.28
C ALA A 685 -14.23 -3.56 3.56
N ASN A 686 -13.57 -3.68 4.72
CA ASN A 686 -14.23 -3.62 6.03
C ASN A 686 -13.77 -2.33 6.74
N LEU A 687 -14.71 -1.50 7.18
CA LEU A 687 -14.42 -0.27 7.91
C LEU A 687 -14.98 -0.34 9.33
N GLN A 688 -14.15 0.02 10.31
CA GLN A 688 -14.49 0.10 11.72
C GLN A 688 -14.26 1.51 12.27
N VAL A 689 -15.00 1.86 13.31
CA VAL A 689 -14.85 3.13 14.02
C VAL A 689 -14.16 2.89 15.35
N ARG A 690 -13.09 3.64 15.63
CA ARG A 690 -12.40 3.57 16.93
C ARG A 690 -13.34 4.04 18.04
N HIS A 691 -13.41 3.27 19.12
CA HIS A 691 -14.00 3.70 20.38
C HIS A 691 -12.89 4.15 21.34
N PRO A 692 -12.79 5.44 21.71
CA PRO A 692 -11.78 5.89 22.67
C PRO A 692 -12.02 5.29 24.07
N PRO A 693 -10.97 4.90 24.82
CA PRO A 693 -11.12 4.34 26.17
C PRO A 693 -11.82 5.33 27.11
N GLY A 694 -12.86 4.89 27.82
CA GLY A 694 -13.57 5.71 28.82
C GLY A 694 -14.59 6.71 28.28
N SER A 695 -14.84 6.72 26.96
CA SER A 695 -15.87 7.56 26.34
C SER A 695 -17.26 6.94 26.43
N PRO A 696 -18.35 7.73 26.52
CA PRO A 696 -19.70 7.19 26.73
C PRO A 696 -20.37 6.68 25.44
N ASN A 697 -20.24 7.38 24.31
CA ASN A 697 -20.78 6.97 23.01
C ASN A 697 -20.03 7.70 21.87
N VAL A 698 -19.82 7.03 20.73
CA VAL A 698 -19.26 7.62 19.50
C VAL A 698 -20.37 7.76 18.46
N THR A 699 -20.55 8.96 17.92
CA THR A 699 -21.52 9.24 16.85
C THR A 699 -20.84 9.36 15.50
N VAL A 700 -21.37 8.66 14.50
CA VAL A 700 -20.96 8.76 13.10
C VAL A 700 -22.14 9.20 12.25
N ILE A 701 -21.96 10.24 11.46
CA ILE A 701 -22.96 10.75 10.52
C ILE A 701 -22.39 10.61 9.11
N ILE A 702 -23.08 9.87 8.26
CA ILE A 702 -22.74 9.73 6.85
C ILE A 702 -23.98 10.10 6.05
N HIS A 703 -23.88 11.19 5.29
CA HIS A 703 -25.00 11.73 4.52
C HIS A 703 -25.29 10.91 3.26
N ARG A 704 -24.30 10.20 2.72
CA ARG A 704 -24.45 9.33 1.55
C ARG A 704 -23.46 8.17 1.56
N PHE A 705 -23.95 6.95 1.36
CA PHE A 705 -23.12 5.77 1.15
C PHE A 705 -23.03 5.45 -0.35
N LEU A 706 -21.87 4.97 -0.77
CA LEU A 706 -21.60 4.53 -2.14
C LEU A 706 -20.82 3.21 -2.07
N GLY A 707 -21.14 2.26 -2.93
CA GLY A 707 -20.56 0.92 -2.87
C GLY A 707 -21.12 -0.03 -3.91
N ASP A 708 -20.54 -1.23 -3.95
CA ASP A 708 -20.88 -2.34 -4.86
C ASP A 708 -21.60 -3.50 -4.16
N GLY A 709 -22.06 -3.31 -2.92
CA GLY A 709 -22.70 -4.33 -2.08
C GLY A 709 -21.74 -5.25 -1.31
N SER A 710 -20.43 -5.18 -1.59
CA SER A 710 -19.43 -6.10 -1.01
C SER A 710 -18.72 -5.55 0.23
N GLY A 711 -18.58 -4.21 0.30
CA GLY A 711 -17.99 -3.50 1.43
C GLY A 711 -18.85 -3.59 2.69
N ARG A 712 -18.24 -3.49 3.88
CA ARG A 712 -18.91 -3.66 5.17
C ARG A 712 -18.54 -2.56 6.16
N PHE A 713 -19.52 -1.83 6.67
CA PHE A 713 -19.34 -0.88 7.77
C PHE A 713 -19.66 -1.57 9.10
N HIS A 714 -18.73 -1.56 10.05
CA HIS A 714 -18.84 -2.25 11.33
C HIS A 714 -18.90 -1.24 12.48
N VAL A 715 -20.02 -1.26 13.20
CA VAL A 715 -20.34 -0.43 14.35
C VAL A 715 -20.30 -1.29 15.61
N ARG A 716 -19.53 -0.86 16.60
CA ARG A 716 -19.31 -1.59 17.86
C ARG A 716 -20.18 -1.03 18.99
N GLU A 717 -20.21 -1.74 20.12
CA GLU A 717 -20.93 -1.33 21.33
C GLU A 717 -20.67 0.15 21.70
N ASN A 718 -21.70 0.85 22.18
CA ASN A 718 -21.65 2.29 22.51
C ASN A 718 -21.24 3.16 21.32
N GLN A 719 -21.72 2.83 20.12
CA GLN A 719 -21.59 3.68 18.94
C GLN A 719 -22.96 3.81 18.26
N THR A 720 -23.24 5.01 17.76
CA THR A 720 -24.46 5.32 16.99
C THR A 720 -24.06 5.82 15.61
N ILE A 721 -24.62 5.23 14.55
CA ILE A 721 -24.43 5.68 13.16
C ILE A 721 -25.74 6.23 12.59
N TYR A 722 -25.66 7.35 11.87
CA TYR A 722 -26.75 7.92 11.08
C TYR A 722 -26.45 7.68 9.61
N VAL A 723 -27.35 6.99 8.92
CA VAL A 723 -27.19 6.56 7.53
C VAL A 723 -28.20 7.29 6.65
N GLU A 724 -27.74 8.30 5.90
CA GLU A 724 -28.55 9.06 4.93
C GLU A 724 -29.84 9.68 5.52
N VAL A 725 -29.80 9.97 6.82
CA VAL A 725 -30.96 10.53 7.54
C VAL A 725 -30.97 12.05 7.37
N VAL A 726 -32.03 12.58 6.77
CA VAL A 726 -32.34 14.01 6.79
C VAL A 726 -33.52 14.23 7.73
N GLU A 727 -33.42 15.25 8.57
CA GLU A 727 -34.42 15.48 9.60
C GLU A 727 -35.71 16.05 9.04
N SER A 728 -36.84 15.58 9.55
CA SER A 728 -38.19 16.05 9.19
C SER A 728 -38.59 15.79 7.73
N GLU A 729 -37.86 14.94 7.02
CA GLU A 729 -38.20 14.46 5.68
C GLU A 729 -38.33 12.93 5.69
N SER A 730 -39.35 12.41 5.00
CA SER A 730 -39.51 10.97 4.77
C SER A 730 -38.61 10.56 3.61
N ASN A 731 -37.38 10.16 3.91
CA ASN A 731 -36.40 9.78 2.90
C ASN A 731 -36.37 8.27 2.66
N GLU A 732 -35.82 7.90 1.51
CA GLU A 732 -35.53 6.52 1.11
C GLU A 732 -34.02 6.36 1.00
N THR A 733 -33.46 5.28 1.54
CA THR A 733 -32.05 4.91 1.32
C THR A 733 -31.96 3.63 0.51
N THR A 734 -30.98 3.60 -0.39
CA THR A 734 -30.45 2.38 -0.97
C THR A 734 -29.12 2.09 -0.29
N ALA A 735 -29.11 1.24 0.72
CA ALA A 735 -27.91 0.85 1.43
C ALA A 735 -26.98 0.05 0.50
N PRO A 736 -25.94 0.68 -0.09
CA PRO A 736 -25.13 0.08 -1.13
C PRO A 736 -23.94 -0.72 -0.55
N CYS A 737 -23.81 -0.74 0.78
CA CYS A 737 -22.84 -1.53 1.51
C CYS A 737 -23.54 -2.41 2.55
N SER A 738 -22.80 -3.38 3.07
CA SER A 738 -23.24 -4.22 4.17
C SER A 738 -22.98 -3.56 5.53
N TYR A 739 -23.77 -3.88 6.54
CA TYR A 739 -23.58 -3.37 7.90
C TYR A 739 -23.31 -4.51 8.88
N LYS A 740 -22.37 -4.33 9.80
CA LYS A 740 -22.25 -5.17 11.00
C LYS A 740 -22.51 -4.29 12.21
N ILE A 741 -23.61 -4.54 12.92
CA ILE A 741 -24.02 -3.75 14.08
C ILE A 741 -23.96 -4.67 15.30
N ASP A 742 -22.95 -4.51 16.15
CA ASP A 742 -22.78 -5.34 17.35
C ASP A 742 -23.89 -5.05 18.38
N GLN A 743 -24.09 -5.98 19.32
CA GLN A 743 -25.00 -5.77 20.45
C GLN A 743 -24.61 -4.50 21.25
N GLY A 744 -25.59 -3.64 21.55
CA GLY A 744 -25.36 -2.37 22.25
C GLY A 744 -24.91 -1.21 21.34
N ALA A 745 -24.76 -1.44 20.04
CA ALA A 745 -24.65 -0.40 19.02
C ALA A 745 -26.02 0.01 18.49
N GLU A 746 -26.09 1.15 17.80
CA GLU A 746 -27.31 1.65 17.16
C GLU A 746 -27.04 2.12 15.72
N VAL A 747 -27.91 1.74 14.80
CA VAL A 747 -28.00 2.31 13.46
C VAL A 747 -29.32 3.04 13.29
N VAL A 748 -29.25 4.29 12.84
CA VAL A 748 -30.40 5.13 12.53
C VAL A 748 -30.51 5.24 11.01
N PHE A 749 -31.61 4.71 10.48
CA PHE A 749 -31.94 4.69 9.07
C PHE A 749 -33.15 5.61 8.78
N PRO A 750 -33.39 5.98 7.51
CA PRO A 750 -34.63 6.65 7.14
C PRO A 750 -35.80 5.66 7.09
N ALA A 751 -37.02 6.17 6.85
CA ALA A 751 -38.26 5.40 6.92
C ALA A 751 -38.31 4.23 5.92
N VAL A 752 -37.74 4.39 4.73
CA VAL A 752 -37.66 3.33 3.71
C VAL A 752 -36.21 2.90 3.53
N VAL A 753 -35.92 1.62 3.76
CA VAL A 753 -34.57 1.05 3.67
C VAL A 753 -34.54 -0.10 2.67
N ASN A 754 -33.78 0.08 1.59
CA ASN A 754 -33.45 -0.98 0.65
C ASN A 754 -32.03 -1.50 0.93
N ILE A 755 -31.90 -2.74 1.42
CA ILE A 755 -30.60 -3.36 1.69
C ILE A 755 -30.10 -4.11 0.46
N TYR A 756 -29.03 -3.61 -0.16
CA TYR A 756 -28.34 -4.29 -1.28
C TYR A 756 -27.06 -5.01 -0.82
N GLY A 757 -26.56 -4.70 0.37
CA GLY A 757 -25.38 -5.36 0.95
C GLY A 757 -25.56 -6.88 1.07
N THR A 758 -24.52 -7.63 0.72
CA THR A 758 -24.53 -9.11 0.67
C THR A 758 -24.07 -9.78 1.98
N ARG A 759 -23.68 -9.00 2.99
CA ARG A 759 -23.00 -9.49 4.21
C ARG A 759 -23.45 -8.73 5.48
N SER A 760 -24.72 -8.30 5.53
CA SER A 760 -25.22 -7.50 6.65
C SER A 760 -25.60 -8.40 7.84
N ILE A 761 -25.15 -8.03 9.04
CA ILE A 761 -25.43 -8.70 10.31
C ILE A 761 -25.83 -7.63 11.33
N ILE A 762 -27.03 -7.74 11.90
CA ILE A 762 -27.59 -6.80 12.86
C ILE A 762 -27.84 -7.52 14.18
N GLU A 763 -27.07 -7.16 15.20
CA GLU A 763 -27.19 -7.63 16.58
C GLU A 763 -27.56 -6.52 17.57
N GLY A 764 -27.47 -5.25 17.14
CA GLY A 764 -27.82 -4.05 17.91
C GLY A 764 -29.16 -3.41 17.50
N ARG A 765 -29.39 -2.17 17.95
CA ARG A 765 -30.65 -1.44 17.75
C ARG A 765 -30.75 -0.87 16.33
N ILE A 766 -31.93 -0.96 15.73
CA ILE A 766 -32.28 -0.26 14.50
C ILE A 766 -33.38 0.76 14.78
N THR A 767 -33.12 2.01 14.38
CA THR A 767 -34.02 3.13 14.64
C THR A 767 -34.53 3.75 13.33
N GLY A 768 -35.83 4.02 13.26
CA GLY A 768 -36.44 4.84 12.21
C GLY A 768 -37.01 4.09 10.99
N VAL A 769 -36.81 2.78 10.90
CA VAL A 769 -37.25 1.98 9.72
C VAL A 769 -38.74 1.65 9.80
N GLU A 770 -39.51 2.06 8.80
CA GLU A 770 -40.92 1.68 8.61
C GLU A 770 -41.06 0.61 7.52
N HIS A 771 -40.38 0.79 6.39
CA HIS A 771 -40.42 -0.12 5.25
C HIS A 771 -39.05 -0.77 5.05
N LEU A 772 -38.95 -2.08 5.33
CA LEU A 772 -37.74 -2.87 5.14
C LEU A 772 -37.82 -3.68 3.84
N ILE A 773 -36.90 -3.44 2.92
CA ILE A 773 -36.83 -4.11 1.62
C ILE A 773 -35.43 -4.71 1.46
N ILE A 774 -35.35 -6.02 1.24
CA ILE A 774 -34.08 -6.69 0.88
C ILE A 774 -34.12 -6.95 -0.62
N ALA A 775 -33.21 -6.32 -1.35
CA ALA A 775 -33.30 -6.23 -2.80
C ALA A 775 -31.95 -6.44 -3.50
N SER A 776 -31.99 -6.64 -4.82
CA SER A 776 -30.81 -6.77 -5.69
C SER A 776 -29.79 -7.84 -5.25
N GLY A 777 -30.24 -8.96 -4.67
CA GLY A 777 -29.34 -10.01 -4.18
C GLY A 777 -28.76 -9.74 -2.79
N GLY A 778 -29.24 -8.71 -2.09
CA GLY A 778 -28.83 -8.40 -0.72
C GLY A 778 -29.12 -9.54 0.27
N SER A 779 -28.29 -9.64 1.31
CA SER A 779 -28.42 -10.61 2.39
C SER A 779 -28.24 -9.92 3.74
N VAL A 780 -29.23 -10.06 4.62
CA VAL A 780 -29.19 -9.53 5.98
C VAL A 780 -29.57 -10.60 7.00
N GLU A 781 -28.86 -10.61 8.13
CA GLU A 781 -29.16 -11.45 9.29
C GLU A 781 -29.45 -10.59 10.52
N PHE A 782 -30.56 -10.88 11.19
CA PHE A 782 -30.97 -10.27 12.45
C PHE A 782 -30.85 -11.30 13.57
N SER A 783 -30.07 -10.96 14.60
CA SER A 783 -30.02 -11.75 15.83
C SER A 783 -31.14 -11.33 16.79
N SER A 784 -31.66 -12.24 17.63
CA SER A 784 -32.63 -11.88 18.68
C SER A 784 -32.05 -10.98 19.79
N THR A 785 -30.78 -10.58 19.71
CA THR A 785 -30.20 -9.53 20.55
C THR A 785 -30.55 -8.11 20.07
N ALA A 786 -30.93 -7.99 18.79
CA ALA A 786 -31.31 -6.72 18.16
C ALA A 786 -32.71 -6.28 18.58
N GLU A 787 -33.02 -5.00 18.42
CA GLU A 787 -34.32 -4.40 18.75
C GLU A 787 -34.63 -3.25 17.78
N THR A 788 -35.91 -3.00 17.53
CA THR A 788 -36.35 -1.82 16.76
C THR A 788 -36.73 -0.66 17.68
N ALA A 789 -36.54 0.57 17.19
CA ALA A 789 -36.96 1.77 17.89
C ALA A 789 -37.53 2.81 16.93
N ARG A 790 -38.47 3.62 17.44
CA ARG A 790 -39.07 4.74 16.72
C ARG A 790 -38.71 6.04 17.41
N VAL A 791 -38.26 7.00 16.60
CA VAL A 791 -37.86 8.33 17.07
C VAL A 791 -38.72 9.38 16.40
N GLU A 792 -39.28 10.28 17.20
CA GLU A 792 -39.95 11.51 16.75
C GLU A 792 -39.32 12.70 17.46
N ASN A 793 -39.00 13.77 16.74
CA ASN A 793 -38.32 14.95 17.29
C ASN A 793 -37.05 14.62 18.11
N ARG A 794 -36.26 13.64 17.64
CA ARG A 794 -35.04 13.13 18.31
C ARG A 794 -35.25 12.59 19.72
N ARG A 795 -36.47 12.19 20.07
CA ARG A 795 -36.78 11.43 21.28
C ARG A 795 -37.33 10.06 20.90
N TYR A 796 -36.88 9.04 21.61
CA TYR A 796 -37.49 7.72 21.52
C TYR A 796 -38.94 7.82 21.97
N VAL A 797 -39.85 7.52 21.06
CA VAL A 797 -41.27 7.39 21.34
C VAL A 797 -41.57 5.95 21.75
N GLU A 798 -40.88 5.01 21.11
CA GLU A 798 -41.05 3.58 21.30
C GLU A 798 -39.69 2.89 21.12
N ILE A 799 -39.38 1.97 22.02
CA ILE A 799 -38.24 1.05 21.90
C ILE A 799 -38.81 -0.33 22.20
N ASP A 800 -38.70 -1.24 21.24
CA ASP A 800 -39.12 -2.61 21.40
C ASP A 800 -38.19 -3.37 22.35
N GLU A 801 -38.69 -4.43 22.98
CA GLU A 801 -37.84 -5.35 23.74
C GLU A 801 -36.88 -6.12 22.81
N LYS A 802 -35.72 -6.53 23.33
CA LYS A 802 -34.75 -7.32 22.56
C LYS A 802 -35.38 -8.55 21.93
N GLY A 803 -35.14 -8.68 20.62
CA GLY A 803 -35.65 -9.73 19.74
C GLY A 803 -37.05 -9.47 19.19
N ASN A 804 -37.68 -8.34 19.55
CA ASN A 804 -38.90 -7.86 18.91
C ASN A 804 -38.57 -6.83 17.83
N PHE A 805 -39.17 -7.02 16.65
CA PHE A 805 -39.00 -6.17 15.48
C PHE A 805 -40.36 -5.66 15.02
N SER A 806 -40.51 -4.35 14.89
CA SER A 806 -41.74 -3.68 14.46
C SER A 806 -41.48 -2.88 13.19
N PHE A 807 -42.14 -3.24 12.09
CA PHE A 807 -42.08 -2.53 10.80
C PHE A 807 -43.49 -2.28 10.25
N ALA A 808 -43.68 -1.31 9.37
CA ALA A 808 -44.91 -1.21 8.60
C ALA A 808 -44.98 -2.34 7.54
N THR A 809 -43.91 -2.52 6.78
CA THR A 809 -43.82 -3.58 5.75
C THR A 809 -42.46 -4.24 5.72
N VAL A 810 -42.43 -5.55 5.45
CA VAL A 810 -41.20 -6.31 5.18
C VAL A 810 -41.33 -7.01 3.84
N THR A 811 -40.39 -6.75 2.93
CA THR A 811 -40.35 -7.35 1.59
C THR A 811 -38.99 -7.96 1.30
N VAL A 812 -38.96 -9.23 0.90
CA VAL A 812 -37.78 -9.92 0.37
C VAL A 812 -37.96 -10.06 -1.14
N GLU A 813 -37.10 -9.42 -1.92
CA GLU A 813 -37.14 -9.48 -3.39
C GLU A 813 -36.39 -10.70 -3.96
N ARG A 814 -36.34 -10.76 -5.29
CA ARG A 814 -35.71 -11.84 -6.04
C ARG A 814 -34.22 -11.99 -5.70
N ASN A 815 -33.78 -13.22 -5.47
CA ASN A 815 -32.40 -13.59 -5.11
C ASN A 815 -31.89 -12.97 -3.80
N SER A 816 -32.76 -12.35 -3.01
CA SER A 816 -32.39 -11.73 -1.73
C SER A 816 -32.64 -12.68 -0.56
N LYS A 817 -31.84 -12.52 0.51
CA LYS A 817 -31.91 -13.36 1.72
C LYS A 817 -32.16 -12.55 2.98
N LEU A 818 -33.15 -12.95 3.78
CA LEU A 818 -33.44 -12.41 5.10
C LEU A 818 -33.36 -13.52 6.15
N THR A 819 -32.43 -13.41 7.10
CA THR A 819 -32.26 -14.39 8.18
C THR A 819 -32.67 -13.78 9.51
N PHE A 820 -33.43 -14.52 10.32
CA PHE A 820 -33.67 -14.21 11.73
C PHE A 820 -33.16 -15.37 12.61
N SER A 821 -32.19 -15.07 13.46
CA SER A 821 -31.46 -16.03 14.29
C SER A 821 -31.73 -15.76 15.77
N ARG A 822 -32.53 -16.62 16.40
CA ARG A 822 -32.80 -16.62 17.85
C ARG A 822 -31.62 -17.19 18.62
N ILE A 823 -31.17 -16.44 19.62
CA ILE A 823 -30.31 -16.88 20.72
C ILE A 823 -31.21 -17.12 21.94
N LEU A 824 -31.07 -18.28 22.62
CA LEU A 824 -32.03 -18.82 23.61
C LEU A 824 -32.52 -17.82 24.70
N ASN A 825 -31.74 -16.79 24.99
CA ASN A 825 -32.03 -15.79 26.03
C ASN A 825 -33.10 -14.74 25.67
N TYR A 826 -33.50 -14.64 24.40
CA TYR A 826 -34.50 -13.64 23.95
C TYR A 826 -35.59 -14.30 23.11
N THR A 827 -36.81 -13.75 23.18
CA THR A 827 -37.88 -14.08 22.24
C THR A 827 -37.59 -13.46 20.88
N LEU A 828 -38.00 -14.12 19.80
CA LEU A 828 -37.88 -13.56 18.45
C LEU A 828 -39.29 -13.30 17.92
N SER A 829 -39.68 -12.04 17.73
CA SER A 829 -40.98 -11.68 17.17
C SER A 829 -40.87 -10.60 16.10
N LEU A 830 -41.54 -10.82 14.97
CA LEU A 830 -41.65 -9.88 13.86
C LEU A 830 -43.08 -9.39 13.76
N ARG A 831 -43.31 -8.09 13.92
CA ARG A 831 -44.61 -7.43 13.80
C ARG A 831 -44.59 -6.53 12.57
N CYS A 832 -45.52 -6.75 11.66
CA CYS A 832 -45.70 -5.89 10.51
C CYS A 832 -47.16 -5.76 10.06
N SER A 833 -47.47 -4.77 9.23
CA SER A 833 -48.78 -4.72 8.56
C SER A 833 -48.78 -5.65 7.35
N GLU A 834 -47.70 -5.65 6.58
CA GLU A 834 -47.58 -6.42 5.35
C GLU A 834 -46.23 -7.15 5.26
N PHE A 835 -46.30 -8.46 5.02
CA PHE A 835 -45.15 -9.35 4.90
C PHE A 835 -45.14 -10.01 3.52
N ARG A 836 -44.06 -9.82 2.75
CA ARG A 836 -43.96 -10.33 1.37
C ARG A 836 -42.62 -11.02 1.11
N ILE A 837 -42.66 -12.24 0.58
CA ILE A 837 -41.53 -12.91 -0.05
C ILE A 837 -41.86 -13.06 -1.53
N LYS A 838 -41.10 -12.35 -2.38
CA LYS A 838 -41.29 -12.38 -3.84
C LYS A 838 -40.65 -13.63 -4.46
N TYR A 839 -40.87 -13.81 -5.77
CA TYR A 839 -40.24 -14.87 -6.58
C TYR A 839 -38.72 -14.99 -6.34
N GLU A 840 -38.22 -16.20 -6.04
CA GLU A 840 -36.82 -16.52 -5.65
C GLU A 840 -36.29 -15.75 -4.41
N GLY A 841 -37.15 -15.13 -3.61
CA GLY A 841 -36.77 -14.56 -2.32
C GLY A 841 -36.64 -15.65 -1.26
N LEU A 842 -35.63 -15.56 -0.40
CA LEU A 842 -35.37 -16.52 0.67
C LEU A 842 -35.45 -15.85 2.04
N MET A 843 -36.35 -16.32 2.90
CA MET A 843 -36.31 -16.00 4.32
C MET A 843 -36.02 -17.25 5.14
N THR A 844 -35.09 -17.13 6.08
CA THR A 844 -34.74 -18.21 7.01
C THR A 844 -34.95 -17.78 8.45
N MET A 845 -35.55 -18.63 9.28
CA MET A 845 -35.75 -18.36 10.71
C MET A 845 -35.55 -19.64 11.51
N ASN A 846 -35.01 -19.57 12.73
CA ASN A 846 -34.86 -20.76 13.56
C ASN A 846 -36.02 -21.00 14.54
N HIS A 847 -36.47 -19.95 15.22
CA HIS A 847 -37.62 -19.98 16.09
C HIS A 847 -38.22 -18.57 16.15
N GLY A 848 -39.51 -18.36 15.86
CA GLY A 848 -40.08 -17.03 16.06
C GLY A 848 -41.60 -16.89 15.88
N TYR A 849 -42.09 -15.73 16.33
CA TYR A 849 -43.47 -15.30 16.14
C TYR A 849 -43.52 -14.28 15.00
N ILE A 850 -44.41 -14.47 14.02
CA ILE A 850 -44.68 -13.49 12.98
C ILE A 850 -46.11 -13.00 13.17
N TYR A 851 -46.28 -11.69 13.32
CA TYR A 851 -47.57 -11.01 13.37
C TYR A 851 -47.67 -10.12 12.13
N SER A 852 -48.68 -10.37 11.29
CA SER A 852 -48.92 -9.58 10.08
C SER A 852 -50.40 -9.30 9.88
N ALA A 853 -50.80 -8.20 9.22
CA ALA A 853 -52.19 -8.07 8.75
C ALA A 853 -52.38 -8.84 7.44
N PHE A 854 -51.42 -8.71 6.53
CA PHE A 854 -51.38 -9.41 5.25
C PHE A 854 -50.03 -10.09 5.03
N ALA A 855 -50.05 -11.27 4.42
CA ALA A 855 -48.87 -12.07 4.15
C ALA A 855 -48.93 -12.73 2.76
N TRP A 856 -47.83 -12.66 2.02
CA TRP A 856 -47.67 -13.31 0.71
C TRP A 856 -46.33 -14.02 0.59
N ILE A 857 -46.37 -15.27 0.16
CA ILE A 857 -45.22 -16.01 -0.38
C ILE A 857 -45.53 -16.27 -1.85
N GLU A 858 -44.84 -15.59 -2.76
CA GLU A 858 -45.01 -15.77 -4.20
C GLU A 858 -44.45 -17.13 -4.67
N SER A 859 -44.74 -17.52 -5.91
CA SER A 859 -44.18 -18.74 -6.51
C SER A 859 -42.65 -18.72 -6.46
N GLU A 860 -42.01 -19.85 -6.17
CA GLU A 860 -40.54 -19.96 -5.93
C GLU A 860 -39.97 -19.09 -4.79
N GLY A 861 -40.81 -18.35 -4.05
CA GLY A 861 -40.42 -17.71 -2.79
C GLY A 861 -40.35 -18.75 -1.68
N ILE A 862 -39.36 -18.65 -0.79
CA ILE A 862 -39.08 -19.65 0.24
C ILE A 862 -39.04 -19.00 1.62
N LEU A 863 -39.86 -19.50 2.53
CA LEU A 863 -39.71 -19.30 3.98
C LEU A 863 -39.30 -20.64 4.60
N THR A 864 -38.08 -20.76 5.09
CA THR A 864 -37.55 -22.03 5.60
C THR A 864 -37.03 -21.92 7.04
N LEU A 865 -37.29 -22.96 7.80
CA LEU A 865 -36.76 -23.23 9.13
C LEU A 865 -36.03 -24.59 9.14
N ASP A 866 -35.51 -25.01 8.00
CA ASP A 866 -34.95 -26.34 7.85
C ASP A 866 -33.64 -26.49 8.64
N GLY A 867 -33.54 -27.53 9.47
CA GLY A 867 -32.33 -27.85 10.24
C GLY A 867 -31.95 -26.86 11.33
N THR A 868 -32.82 -25.90 11.65
CA THR A 868 -32.55 -24.83 12.60
C THR A 868 -33.06 -25.10 14.02
N GLY A 869 -33.65 -26.27 14.25
CA GLY A 869 -34.05 -26.76 15.57
C GLY A 869 -32.85 -27.23 16.40
N PHE A 870 -33.08 -28.15 17.35
CA PHE A 870 -31.97 -28.67 18.15
C PHE A 870 -30.98 -29.47 17.30
N GLY A 871 -29.70 -29.35 17.67
CA GLY A 871 -28.62 -30.11 17.06
C GLY A 871 -28.67 -31.60 17.43
N PRO A 872 -27.71 -32.39 16.90
CA PRO A 872 -27.65 -33.83 17.14
C PRO A 872 -27.62 -34.18 18.62
N GLU A 873 -28.37 -35.22 19.01
CA GLU A 873 -28.50 -35.69 20.40
C GLU A 873 -28.99 -34.64 21.41
N GLN A 874 -29.70 -33.59 20.95
CA GLN A 874 -30.25 -32.54 21.80
C GLN A 874 -31.78 -32.46 21.70
N GLY A 875 -32.41 -32.16 22.85
CA GLY A 875 -33.87 -32.02 23.01
C GLY A 875 -34.55 -33.25 23.61
N VAL A 876 -35.84 -33.14 23.94
CA VAL A 876 -36.56 -34.16 24.76
C VAL A 876 -36.90 -35.45 23.97
N GLY A 877 -36.97 -35.39 22.64
CA GLY A 877 -37.14 -36.52 21.71
C GLY A 877 -35.91 -36.85 20.84
N HIS A 878 -34.70 -36.49 21.28
CA HIS A 878 -33.49 -36.68 20.48
C HIS A 878 -33.21 -38.16 20.14
N GLY A 879 -32.63 -38.40 18.97
CA GLY A 879 -32.06 -39.71 18.64
C GLY A 879 -30.82 -39.99 19.49
N THR A 880 -30.52 -41.26 19.79
CA THR A 880 -29.38 -41.65 20.64
C THR A 880 -28.36 -42.46 19.86
N THR A 881 -27.09 -42.37 20.22
CA THR A 881 -26.04 -43.27 19.72
C THR A 881 -25.86 -44.46 20.66
N GLN A 882 -26.09 -45.66 20.15
CA GLN A 882 -25.79 -46.90 20.86
C GLN A 882 -24.99 -47.83 19.94
N ASN A 883 -23.94 -48.45 20.46
CA ASN A 883 -23.01 -49.30 19.70
C ASN A 883 -22.53 -48.66 18.38
N ASN A 884 -22.23 -47.36 18.42
CA ASN A 884 -21.77 -46.59 17.26
C ASN A 884 -22.81 -46.41 16.12
N VAL A 885 -24.10 -46.68 16.37
CA VAL A 885 -25.21 -46.45 15.43
C VAL A 885 -26.18 -45.40 16.00
N GLY A 886 -26.50 -44.38 15.21
CA GLY A 886 -27.42 -43.30 15.58
C GLY A 886 -28.88 -43.61 15.25
N SER A 887 -29.78 -43.52 16.23
CA SER A 887 -31.23 -43.58 16.00
C SER A 887 -31.80 -42.26 15.51
N GLY A 888 -32.97 -42.31 14.86
CA GLY A 888 -33.66 -41.12 14.35
C GLY A 888 -34.34 -40.33 15.47
N ALA A 889 -34.49 -39.02 15.29
CA ALA A 889 -35.18 -38.14 16.24
C ALA A 889 -36.72 -38.21 16.10
N GLY A 890 -37.47 -37.98 17.18
CA GLY A 890 -38.93 -38.05 17.21
C GLY A 890 -39.62 -36.70 17.47
N HIS A 891 -40.65 -36.36 16.70
CA HIS A 891 -41.48 -35.15 16.83
C HIS A 891 -42.98 -35.45 16.59
N GLY A 892 -43.42 -35.46 15.32
CA GLY A 892 -44.78 -35.85 14.93
C GLY A 892 -45.06 -37.35 15.13
N GLY A 893 -44.01 -38.17 15.20
CA GLY A 893 -44.07 -39.60 15.55
C GLY A 893 -42.78 -40.07 16.23
N GLU A 894 -42.67 -41.37 16.49
CA GLU A 894 -41.45 -41.97 17.04
C GLU A 894 -40.31 -41.89 16.02
N GLY A 895 -39.09 -41.52 16.42
CA GLY A 895 -37.93 -41.58 15.52
C GLY A 895 -37.64 -43.02 15.06
N GLY A 896 -36.92 -43.18 13.94
CA GLY A 896 -36.51 -44.50 13.45
C GLY A 896 -35.64 -45.25 14.46
N LYS A 897 -36.03 -46.49 14.79
CA LYS A 897 -35.33 -47.37 15.75
C LYS A 897 -34.07 -47.97 15.15
N THR A 898 -33.10 -48.39 15.98
CA THR A 898 -31.94 -49.19 15.54
C THR A 898 -32.03 -50.61 16.10
N ASP A 899 -31.20 -51.54 15.62
CA ASP A 899 -31.16 -52.92 16.16
C ASP A 899 -30.83 -52.98 17.66
N SER A 900 -30.18 -51.93 18.18
CA SER A 900 -29.65 -51.88 19.53
C SER A 900 -30.27 -50.79 20.40
N GLY A 901 -31.18 -49.95 19.88
CA GLY A 901 -31.75 -48.84 20.63
C GLY A 901 -33.06 -48.32 20.05
N GLU A 902 -33.90 -47.75 20.91
CA GLU A 902 -35.16 -47.12 20.52
C GLU A 902 -34.91 -45.78 19.79
N GLY A 903 -35.86 -45.37 18.97
CA GLY A 903 -35.88 -44.05 18.35
C GLY A 903 -36.33 -42.97 19.34
N GLY A 904 -36.15 -41.71 18.96
CA GLY A 904 -36.62 -40.57 19.76
C GLY A 904 -38.12 -40.64 20.03
N ILE A 905 -38.55 -40.28 21.24
CA ILE A 905 -39.99 -40.22 21.57
C ILE A 905 -40.67 -39.07 20.81
N PRO A 906 -41.96 -39.18 20.44
CA PRO A 906 -42.71 -38.05 19.89
C PRO A 906 -42.79 -36.95 20.96
N TYR A 907 -42.18 -35.80 20.67
CA TYR A 907 -42.23 -34.59 21.50
C TYR A 907 -42.24 -33.35 20.61
N ASP A 908 -41.74 -32.20 21.06
CA ASP A 908 -41.36 -31.00 20.26
C ASP A 908 -40.15 -31.27 19.33
N SER A 909 -39.74 -30.32 18.48
CA SER A 909 -38.65 -30.49 17.49
C SER A 909 -37.31 -30.88 18.15
N VAL A 910 -36.48 -31.74 17.50
CA VAL A 910 -35.27 -32.37 18.10
C VAL A 910 -34.26 -32.94 17.07
N GLY A 911 -33.00 -33.16 17.48
CA GLY A 911 -31.94 -33.71 16.61
C GLY A 911 -31.69 -35.23 16.76
N GLY A 912 -31.08 -35.85 15.73
CA GLY A 912 -30.82 -37.30 15.62
C GLY A 912 -29.51 -37.76 16.28
N GLY A 913 -29.32 -39.08 16.39
CA GLY A 913 -28.12 -39.69 17.01
C GLY A 913 -26.87 -39.61 16.11
N ASN A 914 -25.69 -39.41 16.71
CA ASN A 914 -24.42 -39.19 15.99
C ASN A 914 -23.84 -40.44 15.30
N GLY A 915 -23.95 -41.63 15.89
CA GLY A 915 -23.35 -42.85 15.33
C GLY A 915 -21.80 -42.79 15.27
N GLN A 916 -21.23 -43.00 14.09
CA GLN A 916 -19.81 -42.72 13.77
C GLN A 916 -19.64 -41.43 12.96
N GLY A 917 -20.74 -40.73 12.67
CA GLY A 917 -20.78 -39.47 11.96
C GLY A 917 -21.34 -38.34 12.84
N GLU A 918 -22.06 -37.42 12.20
CA GLU A 918 -22.79 -36.34 12.84
C GLU A 918 -24.29 -36.52 12.55
N GLY A 919 -25.12 -36.56 13.58
CA GLY A 919 -26.57 -36.72 13.43
C GLY A 919 -27.21 -35.54 12.67
N GLY A 920 -28.45 -35.71 12.24
CA GLY A 920 -29.24 -34.61 11.68
C GLY A 920 -29.77 -33.66 12.74
N SER A 921 -29.87 -32.37 12.45
CA SER A 921 -30.54 -31.36 13.27
C SER A 921 -32.05 -31.34 13.01
N GLY A 922 -32.86 -31.03 14.02
CA GLY A 922 -34.32 -30.88 13.88
C GLY A 922 -34.74 -29.64 13.08
N GLY A 923 -35.98 -29.59 12.59
CA GLY A 923 -36.57 -28.39 11.99
C GLY A 923 -36.90 -27.29 13.02
N GLY A 924 -36.95 -26.02 12.64
CA GLY A 924 -37.30 -24.92 13.55
C GLY A 924 -38.78 -24.86 13.93
N THR A 925 -39.14 -23.89 14.77
CA THR A 925 -40.53 -23.67 15.19
C THR A 925 -41.05 -22.27 14.84
N MET A 926 -42.27 -22.18 14.33
CA MET A 926 -42.86 -20.91 13.91
C MET A 926 -44.30 -20.75 14.36
N PHE A 927 -44.62 -19.57 14.86
CA PHE A 927 -45.98 -19.14 15.18
C PHE A 927 -46.35 -17.94 14.31
N TRP A 928 -47.26 -18.12 13.35
CA TRP A 928 -47.64 -17.08 12.41
C TRP A 928 -49.09 -16.66 12.58
N ILE A 929 -49.30 -15.42 13.04
CA ILE A 929 -50.62 -14.83 13.23
C ILE A 929 -50.85 -13.77 12.15
N VAL A 930 -51.87 -13.99 11.31
CA VAL A 930 -52.21 -13.13 10.18
C VAL A 930 -53.62 -12.57 10.33
N GLY A 931 -53.73 -11.26 10.59
CA GLY A 931 -54.99 -10.60 10.93
C GLY A 931 -56.06 -10.64 9.85
N GLN A 932 -55.69 -10.58 8.56
CA GLN A 932 -56.65 -10.48 7.45
C GLN A 932 -56.51 -11.59 6.39
N ARG A 933 -55.36 -11.70 5.70
CA ARG A 933 -55.20 -12.66 4.59
C ARG A 933 -53.77 -13.17 4.48
N LEU A 934 -53.65 -14.49 4.40
CA LEU A 934 -52.43 -15.22 4.09
C LEU A 934 -52.54 -15.86 2.70
N GLN A 935 -51.57 -15.62 1.83
CA GLN A 935 -51.43 -16.27 0.54
C GLN A 935 -50.08 -16.97 0.41
N ILE A 936 -50.09 -18.29 0.15
CA ILE A 936 -48.88 -19.10 -0.02
C ILE A 936 -48.91 -19.75 -1.40
N ASN A 937 -48.07 -19.28 -2.32
CA ASN A 937 -47.85 -19.87 -3.65
C ASN A 937 -46.44 -20.49 -3.78
N GLY A 938 -45.50 -20.17 -2.89
CA GLY A 938 -44.15 -20.74 -2.82
C GLY A 938 -44.02 -21.79 -1.72
N LEU A 939 -42.82 -21.96 -1.17
CA LEU A 939 -42.49 -22.97 -0.17
C LEU A 939 -42.45 -22.39 1.25
N LEU A 940 -43.16 -23.01 2.18
CA LEU A 940 -42.99 -22.85 3.62
C LEU A 940 -42.48 -24.18 4.20
N SER A 941 -41.24 -24.21 4.70
CA SER A 941 -40.59 -25.46 5.11
C SER A 941 -40.03 -25.41 6.53
N SER A 942 -40.13 -26.52 7.27
CA SER A 942 -39.42 -26.76 8.53
C SER A 942 -39.01 -28.24 8.62
N LYS A 943 -38.07 -28.64 7.77
CA LYS A 943 -37.55 -30.00 7.59
C LYS A 943 -36.39 -30.29 8.55
N GLY A 944 -36.27 -31.53 9.01
CA GLY A 944 -35.08 -32.05 9.69
C GLY A 944 -33.94 -32.36 8.71
N THR A 945 -32.69 -32.09 9.07
CA THR A 945 -31.54 -32.41 8.20
C THR A 945 -31.18 -33.88 8.25
N ASP A 946 -30.61 -34.37 7.16
CA ASP A 946 -30.10 -35.74 7.07
C ASP A 946 -28.82 -35.90 7.91
N GLY A 947 -28.61 -37.08 8.48
CA GLY A 947 -27.35 -37.42 9.14
C GLY A 947 -26.17 -37.43 8.15
N LYS A 948 -24.97 -37.08 8.61
CA LYS A 948 -23.75 -37.01 7.79
C LYS A 948 -22.69 -37.98 8.30
N GLY A 949 -22.06 -38.72 7.39
CA GLY A 949 -21.03 -39.72 7.75
C GLY A 949 -21.57 -41.14 7.71
N THR A 950 -20.99 -42.04 8.50
CA THR A 950 -21.42 -43.45 8.59
C THR A 950 -22.27 -43.68 9.83
N ASP A 951 -23.37 -44.41 9.66
CA ASP A 951 -24.24 -44.88 10.74
C ASP A 951 -24.91 -43.75 11.56
N ALA A 952 -25.10 -42.56 10.98
CA ALA A 952 -25.72 -41.41 11.65
C ALA A 952 -27.24 -41.35 11.44
N GLY A 953 -27.99 -40.93 12.46
CA GLY A 953 -29.45 -40.79 12.43
C GLY A 953 -29.91 -39.44 11.88
N GLY A 954 -31.11 -39.40 11.31
CA GLY A 954 -31.72 -38.17 10.78
C GLY A 954 -32.44 -37.33 11.85
N GLY A 955 -32.49 -36.01 11.66
CA GLY A 955 -33.21 -35.07 12.53
C GLY A 955 -34.72 -35.09 12.30
N SER A 956 -35.54 -34.65 13.25
CA SER A 956 -37.00 -34.62 13.08
C SER A 956 -37.46 -33.37 12.32
N GLY A 957 -38.65 -33.43 11.70
CA GLY A 957 -39.33 -32.24 11.20
C GLY A 957 -39.62 -31.24 12.33
N GLY A 958 -39.96 -29.99 12.00
CA GLY A 958 -40.26 -28.93 12.96
C GLY A 958 -41.76 -28.67 13.17
N SER A 959 -42.09 -27.57 13.87
CA SER A 959 -43.46 -27.15 14.18
C SER A 959 -43.86 -25.85 13.48
N ILE A 960 -45.02 -25.82 12.84
CA ILE A 960 -45.59 -24.60 12.22
C ILE A 960 -47.02 -24.41 12.71
N LEU A 961 -47.31 -23.31 13.40
CA LEU A 961 -48.67 -22.91 13.77
C LEU A 961 -49.07 -21.64 13.01
N ILE A 962 -50.17 -21.70 12.26
CA ILE A 962 -50.72 -20.59 11.48
C ILE A 962 -52.12 -20.27 12.00
N THR A 963 -52.35 -19.01 12.37
CA THR A 963 -53.67 -18.48 12.71
C THR A 963 -54.00 -17.33 11.77
N THR A 964 -55.04 -17.46 10.95
CA THR A 964 -55.37 -16.43 9.93
C THR A 964 -56.87 -16.18 9.77
N THR A 965 -57.27 -14.99 9.34
CA THR A 965 -58.68 -14.74 8.97
C THR A 965 -59.05 -15.38 7.63
N ASN A 966 -58.20 -15.26 6.60
CA ASN A 966 -58.42 -15.85 5.27
C ASN A 966 -57.14 -16.51 4.77
N MET A 967 -57.25 -17.72 4.20
CA MET A 967 -56.12 -18.45 3.62
C MET A 967 -56.39 -18.86 2.17
N THR A 968 -55.41 -18.67 1.29
CA THR A 968 -55.49 -19.02 -0.15
C THR A 968 -54.11 -19.36 -0.70
N GLY A 969 -54.06 -19.97 -1.88
CA GLY A 969 -52.81 -20.22 -2.62
C GLY A 969 -52.65 -21.68 -3.02
N HIS A 970 -51.53 -21.97 -3.70
CA HIS A 970 -51.22 -23.26 -4.30
C HIS A 970 -49.78 -23.73 -4.03
N GLY A 971 -49.08 -23.10 -3.08
CA GLY A 971 -47.70 -23.44 -2.74
C GLY A 971 -47.59 -24.69 -1.85
N ASP A 972 -46.41 -24.94 -1.32
CA ASP A 972 -46.08 -26.14 -0.54
C ASP A 972 -45.83 -25.81 0.93
N ILE A 973 -46.44 -26.57 1.84
CA ILE A 973 -46.12 -26.53 3.28
C ILE A 973 -45.50 -27.88 3.66
N SER A 974 -44.23 -27.84 4.07
CA SER A 974 -43.37 -29.03 4.18
C SER A 974 -42.71 -29.12 5.57
N VAL A 975 -42.90 -30.23 6.28
CA VAL A 975 -42.26 -30.52 7.57
C VAL A 975 -41.68 -31.94 7.66
N PRO A 976 -40.99 -32.48 6.64
CA PRO A 976 -40.52 -33.86 6.67
C PRO A 976 -39.34 -34.09 7.63
N GLY A 977 -39.15 -35.34 8.02
CA GLY A 977 -37.98 -35.79 8.78
C GLY A 977 -36.73 -35.93 7.90
N GLY A 978 -35.56 -35.81 8.51
CA GLY A 978 -34.25 -36.06 7.89
C GLY A 978 -33.95 -37.55 7.78
N SER A 979 -33.22 -37.94 6.74
CA SER A 979 -32.80 -39.32 6.50
C SER A 979 -31.57 -39.72 7.32
N GLY A 980 -31.48 -41.01 7.68
CA GLY A 980 -30.27 -41.60 8.26
C GLY A 980 -29.28 -42.08 7.20
N THR A 981 -28.08 -42.44 7.63
CA THR A 981 -27.00 -42.98 6.77
C THR A 981 -26.50 -44.31 7.30
N GLY A 982 -26.11 -45.24 6.41
CA GLY A 982 -25.61 -46.57 6.80
C GLY A 982 -26.65 -47.36 7.62
N LEU A 983 -26.24 -47.82 8.80
CA LEU A 983 -27.11 -48.48 9.78
C LEU A 983 -27.95 -47.49 10.62
N GLY A 984 -27.72 -46.18 10.48
CA GLY A 984 -28.50 -45.14 11.13
C GLY A 984 -29.93 -45.08 10.61
N SER A 985 -30.82 -44.40 11.34
CA SER A 985 -32.26 -44.41 11.06
C SER A 985 -32.84 -43.02 10.82
N GLY A 986 -33.95 -42.93 10.08
CA GLY A 986 -34.61 -41.67 9.71
C GLY A 986 -35.34 -41.01 10.88
N GLY A 987 -35.36 -39.66 10.92
CA GLY A 987 -36.15 -38.89 11.87
C GLY A 987 -37.63 -38.84 11.48
N SER A 988 -38.54 -38.61 12.43
CA SER A 988 -39.98 -38.50 12.13
C SER A 988 -40.32 -37.18 11.42
N GLY A 989 -41.48 -37.14 10.75
CA GLY A 989 -42.08 -35.90 10.27
C GLY A 989 -42.48 -34.94 11.41
N GLY A 990 -42.81 -33.70 11.05
CA GLY A 990 -43.11 -32.61 11.97
C GLY A 990 -44.60 -32.32 12.17
N ARG A 991 -44.96 -31.13 12.67
CA ARG A 991 -46.34 -30.76 13.00
C ARG A 991 -46.74 -29.44 12.35
N VAL A 992 -47.91 -29.40 11.73
CA VAL A 992 -48.52 -28.15 11.23
C VAL A 992 -49.94 -28.00 11.79
N GLY A 993 -50.24 -26.84 12.36
CA GLY A 993 -51.60 -26.46 12.75
C GLY A 993 -52.05 -25.22 11.98
N ILE A 994 -53.23 -25.24 11.38
CA ILE A 994 -53.78 -24.12 10.61
C ILE A 994 -55.19 -23.78 11.11
N HIS A 995 -55.30 -22.67 11.84
CA HIS A 995 -56.57 -22.15 12.33
C HIS A 995 -57.03 -20.99 11.43
N CYS A 996 -57.99 -21.24 10.53
CA CYS A 996 -58.54 -20.21 9.64
C CYS A 996 -59.91 -19.73 10.16
N ARG A 997 -60.08 -18.43 10.42
CA ARG A 997 -61.30 -17.89 11.04
C ARG A 997 -62.48 -17.72 10.07
N TRP A 998 -62.25 -17.36 8.80
CA TRP A 998 -63.33 -17.04 7.86
C TRP A 998 -63.29 -17.85 6.56
N ARG A 999 -62.40 -17.55 5.61
CA ARG A 999 -62.41 -18.18 4.28
C ARG A 999 -61.13 -18.97 4.02
N TYR A 1000 -61.27 -20.29 3.99
CA TYR A 1000 -60.23 -21.22 3.58
C TYR A 1000 -60.42 -21.63 2.11
N THR A 1001 -59.42 -21.35 1.27
CA THR A 1001 -59.40 -21.68 -0.17
C THR A 1001 -58.02 -22.12 -0.63
N TYR A 1002 -57.16 -22.53 0.30
CA TYR A 1002 -55.82 -23.00 -0.02
C TYR A 1002 -55.91 -24.42 -0.61
N GLY A 1003 -55.33 -24.59 -1.79
CA GLY A 1003 -55.29 -25.85 -2.52
C GLY A 1003 -53.86 -26.23 -2.91
N GLY A 1004 -52.92 -25.93 -2.02
CA GLY A 1004 -51.50 -26.28 -2.16
C GLY A 1004 -51.19 -27.67 -1.63
N LYS A 1005 -49.91 -28.09 -1.74
CA LYS A 1005 -49.45 -29.41 -1.29
C LYS A 1005 -49.00 -29.38 0.16
N PHE A 1006 -49.30 -30.45 0.87
CA PHE A 1006 -48.78 -30.73 2.21
C PHE A 1006 -47.73 -31.85 2.13
N THR A 1007 -46.67 -31.77 2.93
CA THR A 1007 -45.62 -32.80 2.98
C THR A 1007 -45.15 -32.98 4.41
N ASP A 1008 -45.43 -34.14 5.01
CA ASP A 1008 -45.13 -34.43 6.41
C ASP A 1008 -44.48 -35.81 6.62
N HIS A 1009 -44.02 -36.49 5.58
CA HIS A 1009 -43.39 -37.82 5.73
C HIS A 1009 -42.12 -37.82 6.62
N GLY A 1010 -41.80 -38.97 7.21
CA GLY A 1010 -40.53 -39.14 7.93
C GLY A 1010 -39.32 -39.35 7.01
N GLY A 1011 -38.13 -39.42 7.60
CA GLY A 1011 -36.88 -39.70 6.91
C GLY A 1011 -36.90 -41.08 6.25
N GLN A 1012 -36.56 -41.12 4.96
CA GLN A 1012 -36.81 -42.29 4.11
C GLN A 1012 -35.59 -43.21 3.95
N GLN A 1013 -34.37 -42.74 4.23
CA GLN A 1013 -33.13 -43.53 4.09
C GLN A 1013 -32.51 -43.91 5.43
N GLY A 1014 -31.68 -44.97 5.40
CA GLY A 1014 -31.11 -45.62 6.58
C GLY A 1014 -31.59 -47.07 6.72
N LYS A 1015 -31.34 -47.69 7.88
CA LYS A 1015 -31.81 -49.06 8.16
C LYS A 1015 -33.30 -49.11 8.48
N HIS A 1016 -33.81 -48.12 9.20
CA HIS A 1016 -35.22 -47.96 9.52
C HIS A 1016 -35.66 -46.53 9.23
N GLY A 1017 -36.79 -46.37 8.55
CA GLY A 1017 -37.38 -45.06 8.25
C GLY A 1017 -38.05 -44.42 9.47
N GLY A 1018 -38.35 -43.12 9.38
CA GLY A 1018 -39.17 -42.40 10.33
C GLY A 1018 -40.65 -42.37 9.90
N PRO A 1019 -41.62 -42.39 10.84
CA PRO A 1019 -43.03 -42.20 10.55
C PRO A 1019 -43.33 -40.75 10.17
N ALA A 1020 -44.50 -40.55 9.55
CA ALA A 1020 -45.00 -39.24 9.16
C ALA A 1020 -45.29 -38.33 10.37
N GLY A 1021 -45.41 -37.05 10.07
CA GLY A 1021 -45.86 -35.98 10.93
C GLY A 1021 -47.38 -35.84 10.95
N THR A 1022 -47.87 -34.70 11.42
CA THR A 1022 -49.31 -34.40 11.45
C THR A 1022 -49.60 -33.01 10.95
N ILE A 1023 -50.58 -32.87 10.07
CA ILE A 1023 -51.07 -31.57 9.63
C ILE A 1023 -52.57 -31.45 9.96
N TYR A 1024 -52.91 -30.50 10.81
CA TYR A 1024 -54.29 -30.16 11.19
C TYR A 1024 -54.69 -28.83 10.56
N LYS A 1025 -55.89 -28.77 9.95
CA LYS A 1025 -56.46 -27.52 9.42
C LYS A 1025 -57.95 -27.38 9.72
N GLU A 1026 -58.35 -26.13 9.94
CA GLU A 1026 -59.74 -25.70 10.06
C GLU A 1026 -60.19 -25.03 8.77
N GLU A 1027 -61.08 -25.68 8.03
CA GLU A 1027 -61.62 -25.19 6.76
C GLU A 1027 -62.98 -24.52 6.98
N ASN A 1028 -62.96 -23.19 7.07
CA ASN A 1028 -64.20 -22.40 7.14
C ASN A 1028 -64.59 -21.90 5.75
N PHE A 1029 -65.83 -22.22 5.35
CA PHE A 1029 -66.37 -21.92 4.01
C PHE A 1029 -67.53 -20.93 4.07
N ARG A 1030 -68.19 -20.77 5.23
CA ARG A 1030 -69.32 -19.87 5.43
C ARG A 1030 -68.89 -18.49 5.93
N PRO A 1031 -69.60 -17.40 5.56
CA PRO A 1031 -69.38 -16.09 6.15
C PRO A 1031 -69.58 -16.06 7.66
N LEU A 1032 -68.83 -15.20 8.36
CA LEU A 1032 -68.86 -15.08 9.83
C LEU A 1032 -70.28 -14.93 10.40
N ALA A 1033 -71.17 -14.22 9.69
CA ALA A 1033 -72.56 -13.99 10.11
C ALA A 1033 -73.44 -15.24 10.11
N TYR A 1034 -73.02 -16.34 9.46
CA TYR A 1034 -73.78 -17.59 9.33
C TYR A 1034 -73.13 -18.77 10.07
N ARG A 1035 -72.07 -18.54 10.86
CA ARG A 1035 -71.44 -19.59 11.67
C ARG A 1035 -72.25 -19.86 12.94
N HIS A 1036 -72.37 -21.12 13.30
CA HIS A 1036 -73.01 -21.53 14.55
C HIS A 1036 -72.15 -21.12 15.75
N LEU A 1037 -72.78 -20.65 16.83
CA LEU A 1037 -72.10 -20.45 18.11
C LEU A 1037 -72.12 -21.77 18.87
N LYS A 1038 -70.95 -22.33 19.20
CA LYS A 1038 -70.79 -23.50 20.06
C LYS A 1038 -70.35 -23.00 21.44
N TYR A 1039 -71.07 -23.43 22.47
CA TYR A 1039 -70.68 -23.17 23.85
C TYR A 1039 -69.86 -24.36 24.35
N MET A 1040 -68.58 -24.12 24.66
CA MET A 1040 -67.73 -25.11 25.33
C MET A 1040 -67.99 -25.03 26.82
N LYS A 1041 -68.49 -26.13 27.38
CA LYS A 1041 -68.83 -26.22 28.80
C LYS A 1041 -67.59 -26.33 29.68
N GLU A 1042 -66.50 -26.93 29.20
CA GLU A 1042 -65.26 -27.07 29.99
C GLU A 1042 -64.53 -25.73 30.19
N THR A 1043 -64.52 -24.85 29.18
CA THR A 1043 -63.82 -23.56 29.22
C THR A 1043 -64.72 -22.38 29.58
N ASN A 1044 -66.04 -22.61 29.68
CA ASN A 1044 -67.07 -21.58 29.86
C ASN A 1044 -66.98 -20.44 28.81
N THR A 1045 -66.63 -20.78 27.57
CA THR A 1045 -66.50 -19.83 26.46
C THR A 1045 -67.47 -20.15 25.33
N THR A 1046 -68.02 -19.08 24.71
CA THR A 1046 -68.76 -19.19 23.45
C THR A 1046 -67.80 -18.91 22.30
N MET A 1047 -67.75 -19.82 21.34
CA MET A 1047 -66.87 -19.74 20.17
C MET A 1047 -67.65 -20.04 18.89
N LEU A 1048 -67.14 -19.60 17.75
CA LEU A 1048 -67.72 -19.96 16.46
C LEU A 1048 -67.35 -21.42 16.15
N ALA A 1049 -68.36 -22.25 15.88
CA ALA A 1049 -68.16 -23.64 15.46
C ALA A 1049 -67.41 -23.68 14.13
N VAL A 1050 -66.35 -24.48 14.04
CA VAL A 1050 -65.61 -24.73 12.79
C VAL A 1050 -66.52 -25.47 11.81
N ASP A 1051 -66.50 -25.08 10.54
CA ASP A 1051 -67.35 -25.69 9.50
C ASP A 1051 -66.89 -27.10 9.12
N HIS A 1052 -65.56 -27.28 9.02
CA HIS A 1052 -64.92 -28.54 8.66
C HIS A 1052 -63.51 -28.60 9.26
N THR A 1053 -63.20 -29.72 9.90
CA THR A 1053 -61.91 -30.03 10.52
C THR A 1053 -61.24 -31.19 9.78
N TYR A 1054 -59.97 -31.01 9.42
CA TYR A 1054 -59.23 -31.96 8.60
C TYR A 1054 -57.86 -32.28 9.19
N VAL A 1055 -57.51 -33.57 9.19
CA VAL A 1055 -56.17 -34.05 9.56
C VAL A 1055 -55.56 -34.78 8.36
N HIS A 1056 -54.34 -34.42 7.99
CA HIS A 1056 -53.53 -35.05 6.95
C HIS A 1056 -52.32 -35.74 7.57
N ILE A 1057 -52.08 -36.99 7.16
CA ILE A 1057 -50.90 -37.78 7.52
C ILE A 1057 -50.52 -38.65 6.34
N ASP A 1058 -49.37 -38.36 5.73
CA ASP A 1058 -48.84 -39.11 4.60
C ASP A 1058 -47.37 -39.51 4.82
N ASN A 1059 -47.08 -40.81 4.70
CA ASN A 1059 -45.70 -41.31 4.78
C ASN A 1059 -45.08 -41.59 3.40
N ASP A 1060 -45.65 -41.03 2.33
CA ASP A 1060 -45.10 -41.01 0.96
C ASP A 1060 -44.82 -42.43 0.40
N GLY A 1061 -45.59 -43.42 0.84
CA GLY A 1061 -45.50 -44.81 0.37
C GLY A 1061 -44.45 -45.67 1.09
N TYR A 1062 -43.81 -45.17 2.14
CA TYR A 1062 -42.80 -45.92 2.91
C TYR A 1062 -43.44 -46.63 4.12
N ASP A 1063 -43.39 -47.97 4.16
CA ASP A 1063 -43.88 -48.73 5.31
C ASP A 1063 -42.88 -48.70 6.47
N VAL A 1064 -43.21 -47.92 7.50
CA VAL A 1064 -42.38 -47.72 8.69
C VAL A 1064 -43.07 -48.35 9.90
N PRO A 1065 -42.34 -49.12 10.75
CA PRO A 1065 -42.93 -49.77 11.91
C PRO A 1065 -43.41 -48.80 13.00
N GLY A 1066 -42.79 -47.62 13.10
CA GLY A 1066 -43.15 -46.55 14.05
C GLY A 1066 -44.49 -45.88 13.71
N ALA A 1067 -45.10 -45.24 14.70
CA ALA A 1067 -46.38 -44.56 14.54
C ALA A 1067 -46.25 -43.04 14.71
N THR A 1068 -47.03 -42.32 13.91
CA THR A 1068 -47.37 -40.90 14.08
C THR A 1068 -48.30 -40.76 15.29
N VAL A 1069 -48.08 -39.73 16.11
CA VAL A 1069 -48.88 -39.48 17.32
C VAL A 1069 -49.59 -38.13 17.23
N LEU A 1070 -50.92 -38.20 17.07
CA LEU A 1070 -51.78 -37.04 17.21
C LEU A 1070 -51.88 -36.67 18.70
N MET A 1071 -51.40 -35.49 19.04
CA MET A 1071 -51.23 -35.07 20.44
C MET A 1071 -51.64 -33.62 20.62
N GLU A 1072 -52.56 -33.40 21.54
CA GLU A 1072 -52.84 -32.12 22.19
C GLU A 1072 -52.75 -32.34 23.70
N GLU A 1073 -52.02 -31.47 24.40
CA GLU A 1073 -51.76 -31.66 25.84
C GLU A 1073 -53.06 -31.59 26.66
N ASN A 1074 -53.26 -32.60 27.51
CA ASN A 1074 -54.43 -32.74 28.39
C ASN A 1074 -55.80 -32.88 27.68
N THR A 1075 -55.83 -33.11 26.36
CA THR A 1075 -57.08 -33.36 25.63
C THR A 1075 -57.50 -34.83 25.73
N THR A 1076 -58.76 -35.07 26.13
CA THR A 1076 -59.37 -36.41 26.24
C THR A 1076 -60.47 -36.64 25.19
N TYR A 1077 -60.78 -35.63 24.37
CA TYR A 1077 -61.79 -35.71 23.32
C TYR A 1077 -61.25 -35.09 22.02
N TYR A 1078 -61.16 -35.90 20.97
CA TYR A 1078 -60.78 -35.50 19.63
C TYR A 1078 -61.98 -35.69 18.71
N GLU A 1079 -62.32 -34.70 17.90
CA GLU A 1079 -63.40 -34.80 16.91
C GLU A 1079 -62.95 -34.15 15.60
N PHE A 1080 -63.03 -34.91 14.51
CA PHE A 1080 -62.64 -34.47 13.17
C PHE A 1080 -63.70 -34.84 12.14
N ASP A 1081 -63.96 -33.94 11.19
CA ASP A 1081 -64.88 -34.19 10.09
C ASP A 1081 -64.25 -35.13 9.05
N GLU A 1082 -62.97 -34.91 8.72
CA GLU A 1082 -62.20 -35.74 7.80
C GLU A 1082 -60.79 -36.05 8.31
N MET A 1083 -60.37 -37.31 8.15
CA MET A 1083 -59.02 -37.76 8.46
C MET A 1083 -58.44 -38.52 7.26
N GLU A 1084 -57.33 -38.02 6.73
CA GLU A 1084 -56.57 -38.63 5.64
C GLU A 1084 -55.38 -39.42 6.17
N LEU A 1085 -55.35 -40.72 5.84
CA LEU A 1085 -54.27 -41.66 6.17
C LEU A 1085 -53.79 -42.35 4.89
N THR A 1086 -52.69 -41.86 4.33
CA THR A 1086 -52.12 -42.37 3.06
C THR A 1086 -50.65 -42.76 3.20
N GLY A 1087 -50.12 -43.49 2.21
CA GLY A 1087 -48.68 -43.74 2.09
C GLY A 1087 -48.05 -44.61 3.17
N HIS A 1088 -48.78 -45.60 3.71
CA HIS A 1088 -48.40 -46.50 4.83
C HIS A 1088 -48.29 -45.82 6.20
N SER A 1089 -48.95 -44.69 6.39
CA SER A 1089 -49.00 -44.01 7.69
C SER A 1089 -49.68 -44.84 8.79
N ARG A 1090 -49.20 -44.70 10.02
CA ARG A 1090 -49.78 -45.36 11.21
C ARG A 1090 -50.06 -44.30 12.26
N LEU A 1091 -51.32 -44.12 12.65
CA LEU A 1091 -51.72 -43.07 13.58
C LEU A 1091 -52.10 -43.65 14.95
N LEU A 1092 -51.57 -43.02 16.00
CA LEU A 1092 -51.96 -43.18 17.40
C LEU A 1092 -52.50 -41.86 17.94
N VAL A 1093 -53.48 -41.94 18.86
CA VAL A 1093 -53.94 -40.78 19.64
C VAL A 1093 -53.20 -40.74 20.97
N TYR A 1094 -52.71 -39.56 21.36
CA TYR A 1094 -52.06 -39.33 22.64
C TYR A 1094 -52.99 -39.66 23.81
N HIS A 1095 -52.42 -40.25 24.86
CA HIS A 1095 -53.14 -40.60 26.06
C HIS A 1095 -52.51 -39.82 27.23
N PRO A 1096 -53.20 -38.81 27.79
CA PRO A 1096 -52.67 -38.08 28.94
C PRO A 1096 -52.50 -39.02 30.14
N GLU A 1097 -51.54 -38.70 31.02
CA GLU A 1097 -51.25 -39.51 32.21
C GLU A 1097 -52.44 -39.54 33.17
N GLY A 1098 -52.76 -40.73 33.69
CA GLY A 1098 -53.96 -41.01 34.49
C GLY A 1098 -54.96 -41.89 33.72
N ASN A 1099 -55.65 -42.80 34.42
CA ASN A 1099 -56.67 -43.70 33.84
C ASN A 1099 -57.92 -42.91 33.36
N VAL A 1100 -57.78 -42.10 32.30
CA VAL A 1100 -58.85 -41.29 31.72
C VAL A 1100 -59.15 -41.79 30.32
N THR A 1101 -60.42 -42.08 30.04
CA THR A 1101 -60.83 -42.57 28.71
C THR A 1101 -60.69 -41.46 27.67
N VAL A 1102 -59.92 -41.71 26.61
CA VAL A 1102 -59.81 -40.81 25.45
C VAL A 1102 -60.83 -41.20 24.40
N ILE A 1103 -61.60 -40.25 23.87
CA ILE A 1103 -62.59 -40.45 22.81
C ILE A 1103 -62.12 -39.76 21.54
N ALA A 1104 -62.09 -40.47 20.42
CA ALA A 1104 -61.78 -39.93 19.10
C ALA A 1104 -62.95 -40.18 18.12
N VAL A 1105 -63.65 -39.12 17.71
CA VAL A 1105 -64.75 -39.17 16.75
C VAL A 1105 -64.21 -38.76 15.38
N VAL A 1106 -64.35 -39.62 14.37
CA VAL A 1106 -63.94 -39.30 12.99
C VAL A 1106 -65.11 -39.55 12.06
N HIS A 1107 -65.69 -38.48 11.51
CA HIS A 1107 -66.90 -38.60 10.69
C HIS A 1107 -66.64 -39.23 9.32
N LYS A 1108 -65.44 -39.07 8.76
CA LYS A 1108 -65.04 -39.66 7.47
C LYS A 1108 -63.53 -39.91 7.37
N PHE A 1109 -63.16 -41.11 6.92
CA PHE A 1109 -61.78 -41.47 6.60
C PHE A 1109 -61.52 -41.36 5.09
N ILE A 1110 -60.34 -40.85 4.73
CA ILE A 1110 -59.79 -40.79 3.37
C ILE A 1110 -58.49 -41.58 3.38
N GLY A 1111 -58.27 -42.43 2.38
CA GLY A 1111 -57.03 -43.22 2.32
C GLY A 1111 -56.91 -44.06 1.05
N ASP A 1112 -55.69 -44.51 0.81
CA ASP A 1112 -55.27 -45.35 -0.34
C ASP A 1112 -55.26 -46.86 -0.01
N LYS A 1113 -55.78 -47.24 1.17
CA LYS A 1113 -55.80 -48.59 1.79
C LYS A 1113 -54.49 -49.03 2.43
N SER A 1114 -53.47 -48.17 2.50
CA SER A 1114 -52.19 -48.49 3.14
C SER A 1114 -52.11 -48.03 4.61
N GLY A 1115 -52.90 -47.02 4.99
CA GLY A 1115 -52.88 -46.43 6.34
C GLY A 1115 -53.52 -47.29 7.44
N GLN A 1116 -53.05 -47.11 8.68
CA GLN A 1116 -53.55 -47.79 9.88
C GLN A 1116 -53.90 -46.78 10.99
N PHE A 1117 -55.10 -46.90 11.56
CA PHE A 1117 -55.50 -46.16 12.76
C PHE A 1117 -55.56 -47.10 13.96
N HIS A 1118 -54.69 -46.90 14.96
CA HIS A 1118 -54.52 -47.83 16.08
C HIS A 1118 -55.11 -47.22 17.36
N ILE A 1119 -56.12 -47.91 17.91
CA ILE A 1119 -56.80 -47.57 19.16
C ILE A 1119 -56.22 -48.40 20.30
N ARG A 1120 -55.69 -47.74 21.34
CA ARG A 1120 -55.06 -48.40 22.50
C ARG A 1120 -56.08 -48.70 23.61
N ARG A 1121 -55.64 -49.43 24.64
CA ARG A 1121 -56.43 -49.70 25.86
C ARG A 1121 -56.91 -48.37 26.47
N ASP A 1122 -58.17 -48.34 26.89
CA ASP A 1122 -58.85 -47.16 27.44
C ASP A 1122 -59.06 -45.99 26.45
N GLN A 1123 -58.98 -46.26 25.14
CA GLN A 1123 -59.40 -45.35 24.08
C GLN A 1123 -60.67 -45.87 23.38
N LYS A 1124 -61.58 -44.97 23.01
CA LYS A 1124 -62.79 -45.26 22.23
C LYS A 1124 -62.77 -44.44 20.94
N SER A 1125 -63.00 -45.09 19.80
CA SER A 1125 -63.29 -44.37 18.56
C SER A 1125 -64.75 -44.56 18.18
N LEU A 1126 -65.37 -43.48 17.71
CA LEU A 1126 -66.78 -43.44 17.29
C LEU A 1126 -66.89 -42.99 15.83
#